data_AF-A0A1Y3NEB6-F1
#
_entry.id   AF-A0A1Y3NEB6-F1
#
_cell.length_a   1.000
_cell.length_b   1.000
_cell.length_c   1.000
_cell.angle_alpha   90.00
_cell.angle_beta   90.00
_cell.angle_gamma   90.00
#
_symmetry.space_group_name_H-M   'P 1'
#
loop_
_entity.id
_entity.type
_entity.pdbx_description
1 polymer ?
#
loop_
_entity_poly.entity_id
_entity_poly.type
_entity_poly.pdbx_seq_one_letter_code
_entity_poly.pdbx_strand_id
1 'polypeptide(L)'
;MNNYKFLFFINFTLFLINNTFGKSIKNISSNDDKVSKKGSDEDQHYLIFVNNTFGEINIFEKPKNLKRDELEPYEFAFSLMDEIHELIVENIDTYKEPEKLEEMEKESKLKKRSDEEKPLTSYDNSAFVRPISSIGNSLILTAFLSKSLVKKVKKFDGVEDVVPDVKAKISSVYNEKDILRETNWNKLSVQEYSDLHLALLSQGMYHKELVDEFDKSYYYPSSAGEDIDIIVLDTSFNFNNDEFKKYSNRTTICRSYVTDNSEVVVLPNSLSCGNLIDDHGQYVSDMAGGHIHGSAKKANIYGVSIPLREFNNGEKLFETRDIYQGLNYILKYMIRPHKTVLNLSFRCLLDENNKNDRRTYREYENIINEIVKKGAIVVVAAGNDGKDVNFNTVEIDNQYIVKKTVPCIFENTICVGGIDSKQVSDYEKNYIKANESNYGKNVDIYAPYYAKASISDGKYSYSSPNCGTSLSSPLTADVIATIMSENSNTEFDKDSILAHLKNNAIPFYLNDELQYIVNNGKHIVYSSNDKYNGCGISAGNKSCDSCQSNSCNLFKSKLYDCNSINAEFIYEPDNNNNNNNSDYACYVQVPDDKKKLSLYNSACKISDNKLICVYDKSTKYAECDKLNKKYNVDTCFTKIEKLVYKNRYFDSVEYYQKECERKSGILFNDGKGDYICLSYYTSDKTNGKFCLIA
;
A
#
# COMPACT_ATOMS: atom_id res chain seq x y z
N MET A 1 -51.82 29.73 -7.01
CA MET A 1 -51.33 30.00 -5.63
C MET A 1 -50.39 28.92 -5.06
N ASN A 2 -50.06 27.84 -5.79
CA ASN A 2 -49.19 26.75 -5.29
C ASN A 2 -47.70 26.82 -5.71
N ASN A 3 -47.31 27.56 -6.77
CA ASN A 3 -45.90 27.61 -7.21
C ASN A 3 -45.00 28.50 -6.33
N TYR A 4 -45.56 29.51 -5.65
CA TYR A 4 -44.79 30.40 -4.77
C TYR A 4 -44.36 29.72 -3.46
N LYS A 5 -45.11 28.72 -2.97
CA LYS A 5 -44.73 27.97 -1.75
C LYS A 5 -43.57 27.01 -2.01
N PHE A 6 -43.46 26.46 -3.22
CA PHE A 6 -42.39 25.53 -3.59
C PHE A 6 -41.05 26.25 -3.80
N LEU A 7 -41.06 27.42 -4.47
CA LEU A 7 -39.87 28.27 -4.61
C LEU A 7 -39.37 28.84 -3.28
N PHE A 8 -40.27 29.15 -2.35
CA PHE A 8 -39.90 29.61 -1.02
C PHE A 8 -39.24 28.49 -0.19
N PHE A 9 -39.71 27.25 -0.34
CA PHE A 9 -39.13 26.09 0.34
C PHE A 9 -37.73 25.74 -0.16
N ILE A 10 -37.47 25.85 -1.47
CA ILE A 10 -36.15 25.62 -2.08
C ILE A 10 -35.14 26.69 -1.65
N ASN A 11 -35.54 27.97 -1.65
CA ASN A 11 -34.66 29.05 -1.18
C ASN A 11 -34.37 28.94 0.33
N PHE A 12 -35.34 28.51 1.13
CA PHE A 12 -35.14 28.31 2.57
C PHE A 12 -34.23 27.11 2.89
N THR A 13 -34.30 26.03 2.09
CA THR A 13 -33.38 24.89 2.23
C THR A 13 -31.96 25.23 1.78
N LEU A 14 -31.77 25.99 0.69
CA LEU A 14 -30.46 26.50 0.27
C LEU A 14 -29.85 27.46 1.32
N PHE A 15 -30.67 28.29 1.96
CA PHE A 15 -30.20 29.22 2.99
C PHE A 15 -29.85 28.50 4.31
N LEU A 16 -30.53 27.40 4.65
CA LEU A 16 -30.19 26.56 5.79
C LEU A 16 -28.92 25.75 5.55
N ILE A 17 -28.69 25.23 4.35
CA ILE A 17 -27.44 24.56 3.96
C ILE A 17 -26.24 25.53 4.06
N ASN A 18 -26.39 26.77 3.58
CA ASN A 18 -25.31 27.77 3.70
C ASN A 18 -24.99 28.17 5.15
N ASN A 19 -25.98 28.23 6.04
CA ASN A 19 -25.74 28.60 7.44
C ASN A 19 -25.19 27.44 8.30
N THR A 20 -25.54 26.19 8.00
CA THR A 20 -24.95 25.03 8.69
C THR A 20 -23.50 24.78 8.26
N PHE A 21 -23.17 24.96 6.97
CA PHE A 21 -21.78 24.94 6.49
C PHE A 21 -20.96 26.12 7.03
N GLY A 22 -21.51 27.34 7.05
CA GLY A 22 -20.81 28.52 7.56
C GLY A 22 -20.47 28.47 9.06
N LYS A 23 -21.24 27.73 9.87
CA LYS A 23 -20.98 27.54 11.31
C LYS A 23 -20.06 26.36 11.63
N SER A 24 -19.98 25.31 10.80
CA SER A 24 -19.03 24.21 11.05
C SER A 24 -17.59 24.60 10.69
N ILE A 25 -17.40 25.49 9.71
CA ILE A 25 -16.07 25.97 9.27
C ILE A 25 -15.38 26.81 10.36
N LYS A 26 -16.11 27.49 11.25
CA LYS A 26 -15.48 28.31 12.31
C LYS A 26 -14.85 27.52 13.45
N ASN A 27 -15.18 26.24 13.61
CA ASN A 27 -14.69 25.40 14.72
C ASN A 27 -13.71 24.29 14.28
N ILE A 28 -13.38 24.20 13.00
CA ILE A 28 -12.35 23.28 12.47
C ILE A 28 -11.33 24.12 11.72
N SER A 29 -10.48 24.80 12.47
CA SER A 29 -9.29 25.46 11.95
C SER A 29 -8.08 24.80 12.61
N SER A 30 -7.84 23.52 12.31
CA SER A 30 -6.49 22.98 12.39
C SER A 30 -5.63 23.73 11.37
N ASN A 31 -4.48 24.22 11.81
CA ASN A 31 -3.56 25.08 11.04
C ASN A 31 -2.96 24.43 9.77
N ASP A 32 -3.44 23.28 9.33
CA ASP A 32 -2.84 22.45 8.27
C ASP A 32 -3.48 22.60 6.89
N ASP A 33 -4.65 23.25 6.77
CA ASP A 33 -5.34 23.46 5.49
C ASP A 33 -4.96 24.76 4.77
N LYS A 34 -3.79 25.34 5.11
CA LYS A 34 -3.23 26.39 4.25
C LYS A 34 -2.68 25.75 3.00
N VAL A 35 -3.55 25.58 1.99
CA VAL A 35 -3.15 25.50 0.58
C VAL A 35 -2.05 26.54 0.40
N SER A 36 -0.85 26.10 0.01
CA SER A 36 0.26 27.01 -0.25
C SER A 36 -0.25 28.03 -1.26
N LYS A 37 -0.51 29.27 -0.81
CA LYS A 37 -0.64 30.38 -1.72
C LYS A 37 0.70 30.43 -2.43
N LYS A 38 0.77 29.95 -3.68
CA LYS A 38 1.89 30.31 -4.55
C LYS A 38 2.05 31.81 -4.42
N GLY A 39 3.26 32.26 -4.14
CA GLY A 39 3.54 33.67 -3.95
C GLY A 39 3.00 34.44 -5.14
N SER A 40 2.59 35.69 -4.93
CA SER A 40 2.12 36.62 -5.96
C SER A 40 3.17 36.96 -7.04
N ASP A 41 4.19 36.11 -7.22
CA ASP A 41 5.42 36.30 -7.98
C ASP A 41 5.61 35.26 -9.10
N GLU A 42 4.68 34.33 -9.33
CA GLU A 42 4.77 33.34 -10.42
C GLU A 42 3.82 33.65 -11.59
N ASP A 43 4.28 33.38 -12.82
CA ASP A 43 3.46 33.41 -14.03
C ASP A 43 2.47 32.24 -14.00
N GLN A 44 1.19 32.55 -14.09
CA GLN A 44 0.12 31.58 -13.90
C GLN A 44 -1.19 32.07 -14.52
N HIS A 45 -2.23 31.23 -14.49
CA HIS A 45 -3.58 31.66 -14.80
C HIS A 45 -4.12 32.56 -13.69
N TYR A 46 -4.76 33.65 -14.11
CA TYR A 46 -5.53 34.55 -13.27
C TYR A 46 -7.00 34.48 -13.68
N LEU A 47 -7.88 34.70 -12.71
CA LEU A 47 -9.29 35.01 -12.94
C LEU A 47 -9.45 36.52 -12.96
N ILE A 48 -10.07 37.04 -14.01
CA ILE A 48 -10.34 38.45 -14.22
C ILE A 48 -11.85 38.64 -14.06
N PHE A 49 -12.24 39.37 -13.01
CA PHE A 49 -13.62 39.71 -12.72
C PHE A 49 -13.95 41.03 -13.40
N VAL A 50 -14.97 41.00 -14.25
CA VAL A 50 -15.40 42.13 -15.06
C VAL A 50 -16.85 42.46 -14.70
N ASN A 51 -17.10 43.73 -14.40
CA ASN A 51 -18.46 44.25 -14.21
C ASN A 51 -19.13 44.41 -15.57
N ASN A 52 -19.94 43.43 -15.93
CA ASN A 52 -20.72 43.47 -17.14
C ASN A 52 -22.01 44.28 -16.91
N THR A 53 -21.99 45.54 -17.32
CA THR A 53 -23.13 46.46 -17.20
C THR A 53 -24.31 46.10 -18.12
N PHE A 54 -24.12 45.18 -19.07
CA PHE A 54 -25.14 44.75 -20.02
C PHE A 54 -25.96 43.55 -19.53
N GLY A 55 -25.61 42.95 -18.40
CA GLY A 55 -26.27 41.77 -17.85
C GLY A 55 -25.86 40.46 -18.54
N GLU A 56 -26.60 39.40 -18.27
CA GLU A 56 -26.19 38.03 -18.62
C GLU A 56 -26.21 37.78 -20.14
N ILE A 57 -25.07 37.37 -20.69
CA ILE A 57 -24.91 36.99 -22.11
C ILE A 57 -24.36 35.57 -22.26
N ASN A 58 -24.75 34.89 -23.34
CA ASN A 58 -24.13 33.62 -23.71
C ASN A 58 -22.79 33.89 -24.42
N ILE A 59 -21.74 34.17 -23.65
CA ILE A 59 -20.42 34.52 -24.16
C ILE A 59 -19.75 33.42 -25.00
N PHE A 60 -20.25 32.19 -24.95
CA PHE A 60 -19.67 31.04 -25.65
C PHE A 60 -20.17 30.88 -27.10
N GLU A 61 -21.28 31.52 -27.46
CA GLU A 61 -21.84 31.45 -28.82
C GLU A 61 -22.32 32.82 -29.25
N LYS A 62 -21.60 33.48 -30.16
CA LYS A 62 -22.07 34.72 -30.78
C LYS A 62 -23.22 34.38 -31.76
N PRO A 63 -24.46 34.86 -31.54
CA PRO A 63 -25.57 34.57 -32.43
C PRO A 63 -25.37 35.23 -33.80
N LYS A 64 -25.73 34.52 -34.90
CA LYS A 64 -25.45 34.96 -36.28
C LYS A 64 -26.28 36.16 -36.76
N ASN A 65 -27.39 36.49 -36.09
CA ASN A 65 -28.35 37.52 -36.52
C ASN A 65 -28.80 38.39 -35.34
N LEU A 66 -27.93 39.27 -34.85
CA LEU A 66 -28.25 40.23 -33.78
C LEU A 66 -28.47 41.64 -34.35
N LYS A 67 -29.40 42.39 -33.73
CA LYS A 67 -29.49 43.83 -33.97
C LYS A 67 -28.27 44.53 -33.36
N ARG A 68 -27.96 45.74 -33.85
CA ARG A 68 -26.78 46.51 -33.39
C ARG A 68 -26.70 46.63 -31.86
N ASP A 69 -27.83 46.93 -31.22
CA ASP A 69 -27.89 47.10 -29.76
C ASP A 69 -27.73 45.77 -28.98
N GLU A 70 -27.97 44.63 -29.65
CA GLU A 70 -27.78 43.29 -29.07
C GLU A 70 -26.33 42.79 -29.26
N LEU A 71 -25.53 43.45 -30.10
CA LEU A 71 -24.11 43.16 -30.32
C LEU A 71 -23.19 43.83 -29.29
N GLU A 72 -23.58 44.99 -28.75
CA GLU A 72 -22.77 45.78 -27.81
C GLU A 72 -22.22 44.97 -26.62
N PRO A 73 -23.00 44.07 -25.97
CA PRO A 73 -22.49 43.27 -24.86
C PRO A 73 -21.37 42.28 -25.27
N TYR A 74 -21.47 41.72 -26.48
CA TYR A 74 -20.46 40.82 -27.04
C TYR A 74 -19.23 41.60 -27.48
N GLU A 75 -19.40 42.77 -28.09
CA GLU A 75 -18.31 43.66 -28.48
C GLU A 75 -17.50 44.11 -27.27
N PHE A 76 -18.17 44.47 -26.16
CA PHE A 76 -17.51 44.78 -24.90
C PHE A 76 -16.61 43.63 -24.41
N ALA A 77 -17.16 42.42 -24.32
CA ALA A 77 -16.41 41.26 -23.81
C ALA A 77 -15.27 40.83 -24.74
N PHE A 78 -15.49 40.82 -26.07
CA PHE A 78 -14.47 40.46 -27.04
C PHE A 78 -13.37 41.51 -27.15
N SER A 79 -13.71 42.81 -27.16
CA SER A 79 -12.72 43.90 -27.16
C SER A 79 -11.81 43.81 -25.94
N LEU A 80 -12.37 43.57 -24.76
CA LEU A 80 -11.57 43.42 -23.54
C LEU A 80 -10.62 42.21 -23.61
N MET A 81 -11.07 41.07 -24.15
CA MET A 81 -10.20 39.91 -24.34
C MET A 81 -9.10 40.15 -25.37
N ASP A 82 -9.39 40.88 -26.45
CA ASP A 82 -8.41 41.29 -27.46
C ASP A 82 -7.37 42.25 -26.86
N GLU A 83 -7.78 43.24 -26.08
CA GLU A 83 -6.86 44.17 -25.40
C GLU A 83 -5.93 43.44 -24.43
N ILE A 84 -6.45 42.45 -23.68
CA ILE A 84 -5.62 41.63 -22.78
C ILE A 84 -4.67 40.74 -23.59
N HIS A 85 -5.13 40.18 -24.71
CA HIS A 85 -4.29 39.38 -25.61
C HIS A 85 -3.13 40.21 -26.17
N GLU A 86 -3.41 41.38 -26.73
CA GLU A 86 -2.40 42.30 -27.26
C GLU A 86 -1.37 42.67 -26.18
N LEU A 87 -1.86 42.99 -24.98
CA LEU A 87 -0.98 43.29 -23.85
C LEU A 87 -0.03 42.12 -23.50
N ILE A 88 -0.49 40.88 -23.58
CA ILE A 88 0.35 39.69 -23.36
C ILE A 88 1.40 39.57 -24.47
N VAL A 89 0.97 39.66 -25.74
CA VAL A 89 1.86 39.53 -26.92
C VAL A 89 2.96 40.59 -26.91
N GLU A 90 2.63 41.84 -26.57
CA GLU A 90 3.60 42.94 -26.50
C GLU A 90 4.60 42.82 -25.35
N ASN A 91 4.38 41.92 -24.39
CA ASN A 91 5.18 41.79 -23.16
C ASN A 91 5.60 40.32 -22.90
N ILE A 92 5.73 39.48 -23.94
CA ILE A 92 6.14 38.08 -23.83
C ILE A 92 7.51 37.94 -23.14
N ASP A 93 8.42 38.88 -23.40
CA ASP A 93 9.75 38.96 -22.80
C ASP A 93 9.74 39.21 -21.28
N THR A 94 8.60 39.63 -20.72
CA THR A 94 8.44 39.85 -19.27
C THR A 94 8.12 38.59 -18.48
N TYR A 95 7.84 37.47 -19.16
CA TYR A 95 7.56 36.18 -18.52
C TYR A 95 8.87 35.46 -18.15
N LYS A 96 8.84 34.72 -17.04
CA LYS A 96 9.95 33.89 -16.56
C LYS A 96 10.26 32.74 -17.51
N GLU A 97 9.24 32.20 -18.16
CA GLU A 97 9.34 31.09 -19.12
C GLU A 97 8.54 31.42 -20.40
N PRO A 98 9.08 32.24 -21.32
CA PRO A 98 8.39 32.63 -22.55
C PRO A 98 8.00 31.44 -23.46
N GLU A 99 8.79 30.36 -23.43
CA GLU A 99 8.56 29.12 -24.21
C GLU A 99 7.17 28.51 -23.93
N LYS A 100 6.62 28.69 -22.72
CA LYS A 100 5.27 28.22 -22.37
C LYS A 100 4.19 28.92 -23.19
N LEU A 101 4.35 30.21 -23.49
CA LEU A 101 3.40 30.93 -24.34
C LEU A 101 3.47 30.44 -25.79
N GLU A 102 4.66 30.14 -26.30
CA GLU A 102 4.84 29.56 -27.64
C GLU A 102 4.17 28.19 -27.77
N GLU A 103 4.29 27.34 -26.74
CA GLU A 103 3.61 26.05 -26.67
C GLU A 103 2.09 26.21 -26.68
N MET A 104 1.54 27.12 -25.87
CA MET A 104 0.10 27.43 -25.83
C MET A 104 -0.43 27.88 -27.20
N GLU A 105 0.30 28.73 -27.91
CA GLU A 105 -0.09 29.14 -29.27
C GLU A 105 -0.08 27.98 -30.26
N LYS A 106 0.96 27.15 -30.20
CA LYS A 106 1.12 25.99 -31.10
C LYS A 106 -0.03 25.00 -30.89
N GLU A 107 -0.38 24.71 -29.64
CA GLU A 107 -1.53 23.87 -29.29
C GLU A 107 -2.85 24.47 -29.80
N SER A 108 -3.06 25.77 -29.62
CA SER A 108 -4.26 26.47 -30.10
C SER A 108 -4.40 26.38 -31.63
N LYS A 109 -3.29 26.56 -32.37
CA LYS A 109 -3.25 26.43 -33.85
C LYS A 109 -3.53 25.00 -34.31
N LEU A 110 -3.14 23.98 -33.55
CA LEU A 110 -3.44 22.57 -33.83
C LEU A 110 -4.93 22.26 -33.60
N LYS A 111 -5.51 22.73 -32.49
CA LYS A 111 -6.94 22.55 -32.15
C LYS A 111 -7.88 23.21 -33.17
N LYS A 112 -7.45 24.30 -33.83
CA LYS A 112 -8.21 24.93 -34.92
C LYS A 112 -8.31 24.10 -36.20
N ARG A 113 -7.52 23.03 -36.37
CA ARG A 113 -7.53 22.18 -37.57
C ARG A 113 -8.47 20.96 -37.44
N SER A 114 -8.94 20.64 -36.24
CA SER A 114 -9.92 19.57 -35.98
C SER A 114 -11.27 20.20 -35.61
N ASP A 115 -12.15 20.36 -36.59
CA ASP A 115 -13.48 20.96 -36.38
C ASP A 115 -14.39 20.15 -35.43
N GLU A 116 -14.01 18.92 -35.07
CA GLU A 116 -14.81 18.01 -34.21
C GLU A 116 -14.54 18.18 -32.70
N GLU A 117 -13.51 18.93 -32.26
CA GLU A 117 -13.10 18.99 -30.83
C GLU A 117 -12.74 20.41 -30.30
N LYS A 118 -13.41 21.47 -30.76
CA LYS A 118 -13.19 22.80 -30.17
C LYS A 118 -13.86 22.90 -28.78
N PRO A 119 -13.13 23.27 -27.71
CA PRO A 119 -13.74 23.52 -26.41
C PRO A 119 -14.76 24.67 -26.48
N LEU A 120 -15.91 24.53 -25.82
CA LEU A 120 -16.98 25.54 -25.76
C LEU A 120 -16.48 26.91 -25.24
N THR A 121 -15.44 26.90 -24.40
CA THR A 121 -14.83 28.09 -23.80
C THR A 121 -13.68 28.66 -24.63
N SER A 122 -13.39 28.13 -25.81
CA SER A 122 -12.30 28.63 -26.65
C SER A 122 -12.62 30.03 -27.22
N TYR A 123 -11.62 30.91 -27.23
CA TYR A 123 -11.71 32.20 -27.88
C TYR A 123 -10.79 32.21 -29.10
N ASP A 124 -11.37 32.34 -30.30
CA ASP A 124 -10.62 32.15 -31.54
C ASP A 124 -9.48 33.17 -31.72
N ASN A 125 -9.52 34.34 -31.08
CA ASN A 125 -8.47 35.36 -31.24
C ASN A 125 -7.31 35.23 -30.24
N SER A 126 -7.36 34.33 -29.24
CA SER A 126 -6.30 34.22 -28.24
C SER A 126 -6.07 32.81 -27.74
N ALA A 127 -4.80 32.42 -27.62
CA ALA A 127 -4.40 31.20 -26.90
C ALA A 127 -4.26 31.43 -25.38
N PHE A 128 -4.21 32.69 -24.96
CA PHE A 128 -3.83 33.08 -23.60
C PHE A 128 -5.02 33.52 -22.76
N VAL A 129 -6.09 34.00 -23.41
CA VAL A 129 -7.28 34.59 -22.79
C VAL A 129 -8.52 33.82 -23.24
N ARG A 130 -9.42 33.53 -22.31
CA ARG A 130 -10.69 32.86 -22.61
C ARG A 130 -11.81 33.20 -21.63
N PRO A 131 -13.08 33.17 -22.05
CA PRO A 131 -14.21 33.34 -21.14
C PRO A 131 -14.41 32.09 -20.26
N ILE A 132 -14.83 32.31 -19.01
CA ILE A 132 -15.15 31.25 -18.04
C ILE A 132 -16.63 31.24 -17.71
N SER A 133 -17.24 32.39 -17.47
CA SER A 133 -18.67 32.51 -17.18
C SER A 133 -19.16 33.93 -17.40
N SER A 134 -20.43 34.07 -17.77
CA SER A 134 -21.16 35.33 -17.71
C SER A 134 -22.48 35.05 -16.99
N ILE A 135 -22.64 35.53 -15.76
CA ILE A 135 -23.83 35.30 -14.92
C ILE A 135 -24.25 36.63 -14.32
N GLY A 136 -25.49 37.07 -14.61
CA GLY A 136 -25.94 38.42 -14.25
C GLY A 136 -24.95 39.49 -14.74
N ASN A 137 -24.48 40.35 -13.84
CA ASN A 137 -23.51 41.40 -14.15
C ASN A 137 -22.05 40.97 -13.97
N SER A 138 -21.76 39.68 -13.70
CA SER A 138 -20.40 39.20 -13.51
C SER A 138 -19.94 38.43 -14.75
N LEU A 139 -18.97 39.01 -15.47
CA LEU A 139 -18.22 38.31 -16.50
C LEU A 139 -16.87 37.89 -15.91
N ILE A 140 -16.56 36.60 -15.98
CA ILE A 140 -15.28 36.04 -15.54
C ILE A 140 -14.52 35.58 -16.77
N LEU A 141 -13.32 36.12 -16.92
CA LEU A 141 -12.34 35.71 -17.92
C LEU A 141 -11.17 35.02 -17.21
N THR A 142 -10.41 34.21 -17.93
CA THR A 142 -9.08 33.78 -17.46
C THR A 142 -8.01 34.15 -18.46
N ALA A 143 -6.85 34.56 -17.95
CA ALA A 143 -5.67 34.86 -18.73
C ALA A 143 -4.40 34.32 -18.07
N PHE A 144 -3.42 33.86 -18.85
CA PHE A 144 -2.09 33.53 -18.35
C PHE A 144 -1.22 34.80 -18.27
N LEU A 145 -0.99 35.32 -17.06
CA LEU A 145 -0.39 36.65 -16.85
C LEU A 145 0.91 36.56 -16.03
N SER A 146 1.86 37.44 -16.35
CA SER A 146 2.97 37.75 -15.45
C SER A 146 2.54 38.75 -14.37
N LYS A 147 3.23 38.78 -13.23
CA LYS A 147 2.94 39.71 -12.12
C LYS A 147 2.86 41.18 -12.58
N SER A 148 3.70 41.55 -13.55
CA SER A 148 3.74 42.92 -14.07
C SER A 148 2.46 43.28 -14.83
N LEU A 149 1.91 42.31 -15.59
CA LEU A 149 0.71 42.49 -16.40
C LEU A 149 -0.57 42.47 -15.56
N VAL A 150 -0.61 41.72 -14.44
CA VAL A 150 -1.75 41.75 -13.50
C VAL A 150 -2.10 43.19 -13.08
N LYS A 151 -1.09 44.02 -12.80
CA LYS A 151 -1.29 45.43 -12.42
C LYS A 151 -1.79 46.31 -13.56
N LYS A 152 -1.49 45.95 -14.81
CA LYS A 152 -1.93 46.66 -16.01
C LYS A 152 -3.38 46.28 -16.34
N VAL A 153 -3.69 44.98 -16.39
CA VAL A 153 -5.05 44.46 -16.64
C VAL A 153 -6.05 44.97 -15.60
N LYS A 154 -5.66 45.04 -14.33
CA LYS A 154 -6.53 45.59 -13.27
C LYS A 154 -6.93 47.06 -13.45
N LYS A 155 -6.29 47.79 -14.38
CA LYS A 155 -6.63 49.19 -14.71
C LYS A 155 -7.53 49.31 -15.94
N PHE A 156 -7.84 48.22 -16.62
CA PHE A 156 -8.73 48.25 -17.79
C PHE A 156 -10.15 48.58 -17.35
N ASP A 157 -10.86 49.34 -18.18
CA ASP A 157 -12.22 49.77 -17.88
C ASP A 157 -13.14 48.54 -17.77
N GLY A 158 -13.96 48.51 -16.72
CA GLY A 158 -14.85 47.38 -16.42
C GLY A 158 -14.20 46.22 -15.67
N VAL A 159 -12.87 46.15 -15.52
CA VAL A 159 -12.21 45.13 -14.68
C VAL A 159 -12.32 45.52 -13.20
N GLU A 160 -13.01 44.69 -12.41
CA GLU A 160 -13.18 44.89 -10.97
C GLU A 160 -11.98 44.34 -10.19
N ASP A 161 -11.53 43.13 -10.53
CA ASP A 161 -10.39 42.50 -9.86
C ASP A 161 -9.67 41.48 -10.76
N VAL A 162 -8.42 41.23 -10.43
CA VAL A 162 -7.59 40.20 -11.07
C VAL A 162 -6.94 39.40 -9.96
N VAL A 163 -7.38 38.15 -9.79
CA VAL A 163 -6.93 37.27 -8.71
C VAL A 163 -6.23 36.04 -9.28
N PRO A 164 -5.19 35.52 -8.62
CA PRO A 164 -4.56 34.29 -9.07
C PRO A 164 -5.56 33.14 -8.99
N ASP A 165 -5.51 32.23 -9.97
CA ASP A 165 -6.31 31.01 -9.94
C ASP A 165 -5.94 30.17 -8.70
N VAL A 166 -6.98 29.68 -8.01
CA VAL A 166 -6.83 28.93 -6.76
C VAL A 166 -7.09 27.46 -7.03
N LYS A 167 -6.10 26.62 -6.74
CA LYS A 167 -6.25 25.18 -6.86
C LYS A 167 -7.09 24.66 -5.71
N ALA A 168 -8.19 23.98 -6.00
CA ALA A 168 -8.89 23.16 -5.03
C ALA A 168 -8.11 21.84 -4.85
N LYS A 169 -7.88 21.44 -3.59
CA LYS A 169 -7.35 20.10 -3.28
C LYS A 169 -8.54 19.19 -2.98
N ILE A 170 -8.56 18.00 -3.57
CA ILE A 170 -9.48 16.94 -3.15
C ILE A 170 -9.11 16.56 -1.71
N SER A 171 -10.10 16.47 -0.82
CA SER A 171 -9.88 15.99 0.55
C SER A 171 -9.33 14.57 0.49
N SER A 172 -8.13 14.34 1.00
CA SER A 172 -7.58 12.99 1.14
C SER A 172 -8.38 12.23 2.20
N VAL A 173 -8.67 10.96 1.93
CA VAL A 173 -9.38 10.06 2.88
C VAL A 173 -8.47 9.51 3.99
N TYR A 174 -7.21 9.95 3.99
CA TYR A 174 -6.18 9.56 4.95
C TYR A 174 -5.55 10.76 5.64
N ASN A 175 -4.92 10.52 6.80
CA ASN A 175 -4.18 11.52 7.56
C ASN A 175 -2.67 11.27 7.47
N GLU A 176 -1.97 12.12 6.72
CA GLU A 176 -0.52 12.02 6.52
C GLU A 176 0.27 12.10 7.84
N LYS A 177 -0.15 12.92 8.80
CA LYS A 177 0.57 13.06 10.08
C LYS A 177 0.46 11.81 10.93
N ASP A 178 -0.69 11.14 10.91
CA ASP A 178 -0.89 9.89 11.63
C ASP A 178 0.01 8.79 11.06
N ILE A 179 0.06 8.68 9.74
CA ILE A 179 0.93 7.71 9.05
C ILE A 179 2.40 7.98 9.38
N LEU A 180 2.89 9.21 9.21
CA LEU A 180 4.29 9.55 9.49
C LEU A 180 4.67 9.31 10.96
N ARG A 181 3.74 9.53 11.88
CA ARG A 181 3.96 9.28 13.31
C ARG A 181 3.98 7.79 13.66
N GLU A 182 3.16 6.98 13.00
CA GLU A 182 3.16 5.52 13.16
C GLU A 182 4.45 4.91 12.60
N THR A 183 4.78 5.26 11.36
CA THR A 183 5.83 4.60 10.59
C THR A 183 7.22 5.16 10.87
N ASN A 184 7.31 6.38 11.38
CA ASN A 184 8.55 7.16 11.48
C ASN A 184 9.26 7.37 10.13
N TRP A 185 8.54 7.28 9.01
CA TRP A 185 9.09 7.62 7.72
C TRP A 185 9.42 9.11 7.64
N ASN A 186 10.50 9.44 6.95
CA ASN A 186 10.91 10.82 6.68
C ASN A 186 9.87 11.56 5.84
N LYS A 187 9.25 10.87 4.88
CA LYS A 187 8.25 11.45 3.98
C LYS A 187 7.31 10.39 3.40
N LEU A 188 6.01 10.69 3.37
CA LEU A 188 4.98 9.82 2.81
C LEU A 188 4.84 10.01 1.30
N SER A 189 4.73 8.90 0.58
CA SER A 189 4.21 8.83 -0.78
C SER A 189 2.99 7.93 -0.84
N VAL A 190 2.04 8.25 -1.72
CA VAL A 190 0.77 7.51 -1.86
C VAL A 190 0.52 7.21 -3.33
N GLN A 191 0.18 5.97 -3.64
CA GLN A 191 -0.44 5.59 -4.91
C GLN A 191 -1.91 5.26 -4.62
N GLU A 192 -2.78 6.20 -4.97
CA GLU A 192 -4.22 5.99 -4.91
C GLU A 192 -4.64 4.95 -5.95
N TYR A 193 -5.68 4.18 -5.64
CA TYR A 193 -6.23 3.14 -6.54
C TYR A 193 -5.19 2.12 -7.02
N SER A 194 -4.28 1.70 -6.13
CA SER A 194 -3.29 0.67 -6.43
C SER A 194 -3.93 -0.71 -6.59
N ASP A 195 -3.16 -1.67 -7.10
CA ASP A 195 -3.60 -3.07 -7.07
C ASP A 195 -3.71 -3.59 -5.64
N LEU A 196 -4.61 -4.56 -5.46
CA LEU A 196 -4.92 -5.12 -4.14
C LEU A 196 -3.67 -5.64 -3.42
N HIS A 197 -2.73 -6.26 -4.14
CA HIS A 197 -1.50 -6.76 -3.53
C HIS A 197 -0.68 -5.65 -2.88
N LEU A 198 -0.57 -4.47 -3.50
CA LEU A 198 0.15 -3.33 -2.90
C LEU A 198 -0.63 -2.75 -1.71
N ALA A 199 -1.94 -2.58 -1.83
CA ALA A 199 -2.76 -2.10 -0.71
C ALA A 199 -2.59 -2.98 0.54
N LEU A 200 -2.59 -4.31 0.39
CA LEU A 200 -2.38 -5.25 1.49
C LEU A 200 -1.00 -5.12 2.17
N LEU A 201 0.05 -4.69 1.44
CA LEU A 201 1.37 -4.44 2.02
C LEU A 201 1.44 -3.18 2.90
N SER A 202 0.43 -2.31 2.84
CA SER A 202 0.42 -1.01 3.53
C SER A 202 -0.90 -0.69 4.24
N GLN A 203 -1.75 -1.68 4.45
CA GLN A 203 -2.92 -1.56 5.31
C GLN A 203 -2.77 -2.56 6.45
N GLY A 204 -3.27 -2.22 7.64
CA GLY A 204 -3.49 -3.22 8.68
C GLY A 204 -4.56 -4.24 8.29
N MET A 205 -4.93 -5.10 9.24
CA MET A 205 -5.99 -6.07 9.03
C MET A 205 -7.33 -5.36 8.90
N TYR A 206 -7.97 -5.47 7.73
CA TYR A 206 -9.27 -4.88 7.49
C TYR A 206 -10.37 -5.66 8.22
N HIS A 207 -11.30 -4.91 8.82
CA HIS A 207 -12.50 -5.45 9.44
C HIS A 207 -13.73 -4.67 8.98
N LYS A 208 -14.64 -5.35 8.26
CA LYS A 208 -15.85 -4.71 7.70
C LYS A 208 -16.79 -4.13 8.77
N GLU A 209 -16.66 -4.62 10.00
CA GLU A 209 -17.43 -4.12 11.14
C GLU A 209 -16.94 -2.74 11.62
N LEU A 210 -15.71 -2.34 11.28
CA LEU A 210 -15.12 -1.07 11.70
C LEU A 210 -14.90 -0.09 10.55
N VAL A 211 -14.63 -0.61 9.34
CA VAL A 211 -14.30 0.16 8.14
C VAL A 211 -15.31 -0.19 7.06
N ASP A 212 -15.98 0.82 6.50
CA ASP A 212 -17.09 0.62 5.55
C ASP A 212 -16.62 0.14 4.17
N GLU A 213 -15.57 0.78 3.62
CA GLU A 213 -15.00 0.42 2.32
C GLU A 213 -13.48 0.27 2.40
N PHE A 214 -12.95 -0.83 1.86
CA PHE A 214 -11.51 -1.07 1.85
C PHE A 214 -10.74 -0.05 1.01
N ASP A 215 -9.78 0.63 1.62
CA ASP A 215 -8.89 1.57 0.95
C ASP A 215 -7.80 0.83 0.14
N LYS A 216 -7.86 0.99 -1.19
CA LYS A 216 -6.92 0.40 -2.16
C LYS A 216 -5.67 1.25 -2.39
N SER A 217 -5.39 2.24 -1.57
CA SER A 217 -4.19 3.06 -1.70
C SER A 217 -2.97 2.31 -1.16
N TYR A 218 -1.85 2.45 -1.86
CA TYR A 218 -0.55 2.00 -1.37
C TYR A 218 0.21 3.17 -0.75
N TYR A 219 0.47 3.08 0.55
CA TYR A 219 1.20 4.08 1.34
C TYR A 219 2.62 3.59 1.56
N TYR A 220 3.63 4.41 1.27
CA TYR A 220 5.02 3.97 1.33
C TYR A 220 5.99 5.12 1.64
N PRO A 221 7.19 4.82 2.17
CA PRO A 221 8.21 5.83 2.36
C PRO A 221 8.66 6.36 1.00
N SER A 222 8.85 7.67 0.89
CA SER A 222 9.22 8.32 -0.38
C SER A 222 10.61 7.94 -0.88
N SER A 223 11.46 7.34 -0.03
CA SER A 223 12.72 6.71 -0.42
C SER A 223 12.48 5.54 -1.38
N ALA A 224 11.41 4.77 -1.21
CA ALA A 224 10.90 3.77 -2.16
C ALA A 224 11.97 2.84 -2.77
N GLY A 225 12.98 2.45 -1.99
CA GLY A 225 14.06 1.56 -2.43
C GLY A 225 15.27 2.25 -3.07
N GLU A 226 15.32 3.59 -3.08
CA GLU A 226 16.45 4.35 -3.64
C GLU A 226 17.81 3.90 -3.07
N ASP A 227 18.81 3.77 -3.97
CA ASP A 227 20.16 3.23 -3.69
C ASP A 227 20.22 1.75 -3.23
N ILE A 228 19.14 0.99 -3.33
CA ILE A 228 19.13 -0.46 -3.09
C ILE A 228 19.11 -1.22 -4.40
N ASP A 229 19.93 -2.25 -4.50
CA ASP A 229 20.01 -3.15 -5.64
C ASP A 229 19.17 -4.40 -5.41
N ILE A 230 18.10 -4.58 -6.18
CA ILE A 230 17.36 -5.84 -6.25
C ILE A 230 17.85 -6.62 -7.46
N ILE A 231 18.46 -7.77 -7.22
CA ILE A 231 18.93 -8.69 -8.25
C ILE A 231 17.90 -9.81 -8.39
N VAL A 232 17.44 -10.05 -9.61
CA VAL A 232 16.51 -11.13 -9.94
C VAL A 232 17.22 -12.13 -10.84
N LEU A 233 17.34 -13.37 -10.37
CA LEU A 233 17.79 -14.51 -11.18
C LEU A 233 16.53 -15.26 -11.64
N ASP A 234 16.21 -15.23 -12.93
CA ASP A 234 14.96 -15.82 -13.48
C ASP A 234 15.03 -16.03 -15.01
N THR A 235 13.92 -16.28 -15.70
CA THR A 235 13.87 -16.64 -17.12
C THR A 235 14.32 -15.52 -18.06
N SER A 236 13.55 -14.44 -18.20
CA SER A 236 13.75 -13.36 -19.16
C SER A 236 13.35 -12.01 -18.58
N PHE A 237 13.90 -10.94 -19.16
CA PHE A 237 13.67 -9.58 -18.69
C PHE A 237 13.45 -8.63 -19.85
N ASN A 238 12.54 -7.68 -19.65
CA ASN A 238 12.28 -6.59 -20.57
C ASN A 238 12.00 -5.28 -19.82
N PHE A 239 13.07 -4.54 -19.52
CA PHE A 239 13.04 -3.25 -18.85
C PHE A 239 12.72 -2.08 -19.78
N ASN A 240 12.36 -2.35 -21.04
CA ASN A 240 11.79 -1.33 -21.93
C ASN A 240 10.26 -1.19 -21.75
N ASN A 241 9.70 -1.80 -20.69
CA ASN A 241 8.32 -1.61 -20.25
C ASN A 241 8.15 -0.25 -19.53
N ASP A 242 6.97 0.36 -19.63
CA ASP A 242 6.64 1.64 -18.99
C ASP A 242 6.74 1.59 -17.45
N GLU A 243 6.62 0.41 -16.85
CA GLU A 243 6.92 0.15 -15.44
C GLU A 243 8.32 0.64 -15.02
N PHE A 244 9.29 0.61 -15.93
CA PHE A 244 10.69 0.88 -15.63
C PHE A 244 11.18 2.25 -16.13
N LYS A 245 10.38 2.96 -16.94
CA LYS A 245 10.80 4.22 -17.59
C LYS A 245 10.59 5.49 -16.75
N LYS A 246 9.71 5.46 -15.75
CA LYS A 246 9.28 6.70 -15.06
C LYS A 246 10.39 7.38 -14.26
N TYR A 247 11.27 6.62 -13.62
CA TYR A 247 12.31 7.16 -12.76
C TYR A 247 13.66 7.08 -13.47
N SER A 248 14.25 8.24 -13.73
CA SER A 248 15.56 8.34 -14.39
C SER A 248 16.73 8.20 -13.43
N ASN A 249 16.51 8.28 -12.12
CA ASN A 249 17.54 8.22 -11.08
C ASN A 249 17.81 6.80 -10.54
N ARG A 250 17.38 5.75 -11.25
CA ARG A 250 17.63 4.35 -10.90
C ARG A 250 18.13 3.56 -12.10
N THR A 251 18.74 2.40 -11.85
CA THR A 251 19.22 1.49 -12.89
C THR A 251 18.27 0.32 -13.05
N THR A 252 17.76 0.08 -14.26
CA THR A 252 16.94 -1.10 -14.59
C THR A 252 17.51 -1.77 -15.84
N ILE A 253 18.33 -2.80 -15.66
CA ILE A 253 19.05 -3.44 -16.77
C ILE A 253 19.06 -4.95 -16.61
N CYS A 254 19.03 -5.66 -17.74
CA CYS A 254 19.49 -7.04 -17.75
C CYS A 254 21.01 -7.04 -17.88
N ARG A 255 21.67 -7.54 -16.83
CA ARG A 255 23.13 -7.47 -16.68
C ARG A 255 23.83 -8.67 -17.33
N SER A 256 23.16 -9.80 -17.43
CA SER A 256 23.70 -11.00 -18.08
C SER A 256 22.61 -12.02 -18.37
N TYR A 257 22.94 -12.99 -19.21
CA TYR A 257 22.17 -14.21 -19.37
C TYR A 257 23.09 -15.43 -19.42
N VAL A 258 22.55 -16.60 -19.06
CA VAL A 258 23.21 -17.90 -19.20
C VAL A 258 22.73 -18.53 -20.51
N THR A 259 23.67 -19.01 -21.33
CA THR A 259 23.36 -19.69 -22.60
C THR A 259 22.92 -21.13 -22.37
N ASP A 260 22.39 -21.80 -23.40
CA ASP A 260 22.03 -23.23 -23.34
C ASP A 260 23.23 -24.16 -23.05
N ASN A 261 24.45 -23.67 -23.27
CA ASN A 261 25.71 -24.36 -22.95
C ASN A 261 26.22 -24.03 -21.53
N SER A 262 25.42 -23.34 -20.71
CA SER A 262 25.76 -22.91 -19.35
C SER A 262 26.92 -21.92 -19.28
N GLU A 263 27.05 -21.05 -20.28
CA GLU A 263 28.04 -19.96 -20.30
C GLU A 263 27.38 -18.63 -19.95
N VAL A 264 28.04 -17.82 -19.12
CA VAL A 264 27.54 -16.49 -18.76
C VAL A 264 27.96 -15.46 -19.80
N VAL A 265 27.00 -14.78 -20.39
CA VAL A 265 27.22 -13.64 -21.30
C VAL A 265 26.85 -12.34 -20.58
N VAL A 266 27.82 -11.44 -20.46
CA VAL A 266 27.65 -10.14 -19.80
C VAL A 266 27.10 -9.11 -20.78
N LEU A 267 26.08 -8.38 -20.33
CA LEU A 267 25.42 -7.33 -21.07
C LEU A 267 25.60 -6.00 -20.31
N PRO A 268 26.46 -5.08 -20.78
CA PRO A 268 26.80 -3.89 -20.01
C PRO A 268 25.59 -3.01 -19.67
N ASN A 269 24.71 -2.74 -20.64
CA ASN A 269 23.56 -1.84 -20.49
C ASN A 269 22.33 -2.33 -21.28
N SER A 270 22.08 -3.64 -21.32
CA SER A 270 20.91 -4.14 -22.05
C SER A 270 19.63 -3.93 -21.25
N LEU A 271 18.57 -3.48 -21.90
CA LEU A 271 17.24 -3.41 -21.30
C LEU A 271 16.49 -4.74 -21.40
N SER A 272 16.95 -5.68 -22.23
CA SER A 272 16.29 -6.97 -22.41
C SER A 272 17.27 -8.12 -22.59
N CYS A 273 16.88 -9.31 -22.15
CA CYS A 273 17.64 -10.54 -22.35
C CYS A 273 16.79 -11.79 -22.07
N GLY A 274 17.33 -12.96 -22.39
CA GLY A 274 16.61 -14.22 -22.28
C GLY A 274 15.55 -14.41 -23.36
N ASN A 275 14.85 -15.53 -23.29
CA ASN A 275 13.73 -15.81 -24.19
C ASN A 275 12.47 -15.09 -23.69
N LEU A 276 12.06 -14.00 -24.35
CA LEU A 276 10.91 -13.19 -23.92
C LEU A 276 9.57 -13.94 -23.92
N ILE A 277 9.50 -15.11 -24.56
CA ILE A 277 8.33 -16.00 -24.48
C ILE A 277 8.20 -16.61 -23.07
N ASP A 278 9.33 -16.87 -22.40
CA ASP A 278 9.34 -17.35 -21.02
C ASP A 278 9.38 -16.12 -20.09
N ASP A 279 8.22 -15.51 -19.89
CA ASP A 279 8.02 -14.18 -19.31
C ASP A 279 8.02 -14.11 -17.77
N HIS A 280 8.26 -15.23 -17.08
CA HIS A 280 8.23 -15.31 -15.61
C HIS A 280 9.12 -14.26 -14.93
N GLY A 281 10.35 -14.07 -15.40
CA GLY A 281 11.26 -13.03 -14.89
C GLY A 281 10.73 -11.60 -15.04
N GLN A 282 9.88 -11.34 -16.05
CA GLN A 282 9.22 -10.04 -16.20
C GLN A 282 8.22 -9.81 -15.07
N TYR A 283 7.34 -10.79 -14.77
CA TYR A 283 6.42 -10.72 -13.62
C TYR A 283 7.18 -10.45 -12.32
N VAL A 284 8.25 -11.21 -12.09
CA VAL A 284 9.06 -11.11 -10.86
C VAL A 284 9.71 -9.75 -10.73
N SER A 285 10.32 -9.24 -11.81
CA SER A 285 10.99 -7.94 -11.80
C SER A 285 10.02 -6.76 -11.65
N ASP A 286 8.81 -6.90 -12.17
CA ASP A 286 7.75 -5.90 -12.03
C ASP A 286 7.23 -5.85 -10.58
N MET A 287 7.04 -7.00 -9.93
CA MET A 287 6.71 -7.04 -8.50
C MET A 287 7.82 -6.41 -7.64
N ALA A 288 9.07 -6.70 -7.98
CA ALA A 288 10.22 -6.21 -7.22
C ALA A 288 10.39 -4.68 -7.28
N GLY A 289 10.00 -4.02 -8.37
CA GLY A 289 10.25 -2.59 -8.51
C GLY A 289 9.60 -1.90 -9.69
N GLY A 290 8.50 -2.43 -10.23
CA GLY A 290 7.65 -1.73 -11.17
C GLY A 290 7.13 -0.41 -10.62
N HIS A 291 6.81 0.52 -11.50
CA HIS A 291 6.26 1.80 -11.11
C HIS A 291 4.81 1.71 -10.61
N ILE A 292 3.98 0.89 -11.26
CA ILE A 292 2.55 0.73 -10.98
C ILE A 292 2.32 -0.48 -10.08
N HIS A 293 2.98 -1.60 -10.40
CA HIS A 293 2.70 -2.90 -9.78
C HIS A 293 3.70 -3.29 -8.68
N GLY A 294 4.87 -2.65 -8.61
CA GLY A 294 5.87 -2.88 -7.57
C GLY A 294 5.86 -1.81 -6.47
N SER A 295 6.45 -2.15 -5.31
CA SER A 295 6.43 -1.28 -4.14
C SER A 295 7.77 -0.51 -3.92
N ALA A 296 8.92 -1.10 -4.30
CA ALA A 296 10.24 -0.44 -4.31
C ALA A 296 10.52 0.33 -5.62
N LYS A 297 9.68 1.33 -5.89
CA LYS A 297 9.61 2.05 -7.17
C LYS A 297 10.89 2.72 -7.63
N LYS A 298 11.81 3.03 -6.71
CA LYS A 298 13.09 3.69 -6.96
C LYS A 298 14.31 2.79 -6.80
N ALA A 299 14.12 1.51 -6.46
CA ALA A 299 15.22 0.55 -6.38
C ALA A 299 15.85 0.30 -7.76
N ASN A 300 17.16 0.03 -7.75
CA ASN A 300 17.83 -0.49 -8.93
C ASN A 300 17.41 -1.95 -9.13
N ILE A 301 17.05 -2.33 -10.35
CA ILE A 301 16.64 -3.69 -10.69
C ILE A 301 17.62 -4.27 -11.70
N TYR A 302 18.24 -5.40 -11.34
CA TYR A 302 19.16 -6.12 -12.21
C TYR A 302 18.63 -7.51 -12.53
N GLY A 303 18.42 -7.79 -13.81
CA GLY A 303 18.10 -9.12 -14.30
C GLY A 303 19.35 -9.95 -14.59
N VAL A 304 19.36 -11.21 -14.16
CA VAL A 304 20.28 -12.26 -14.61
C VAL A 304 19.42 -13.40 -15.17
N SER A 305 19.42 -13.56 -16.48
CA SER A 305 18.56 -14.54 -17.16
C SER A 305 19.20 -15.94 -17.15
N ILE A 306 18.40 -16.97 -16.90
CA ILE A 306 18.75 -18.39 -17.03
C ILE A 306 17.75 -19.11 -17.93
N PRO A 307 18.18 -20.08 -18.76
CA PRO A 307 17.31 -20.74 -19.73
C PRO A 307 16.35 -21.70 -19.04
N LEU A 308 15.11 -21.69 -19.50
CA LEU A 308 14.08 -22.65 -19.10
C LEU A 308 14.04 -23.77 -20.15
N ARG A 309 14.12 -25.03 -19.72
CA ARG A 309 14.20 -26.18 -20.62
C ARG A 309 12.93 -27.01 -20.57
N GLU A 310 12.39 -27.33 -21.74
CA GLU A 310 11.23 -28.20 -21.89
C GLU A 310 11.66 -29.67 -21.91
N PHE A 311 11.04 -30.47 -21.05
CA PHE A 311 11.27 -31.91 -20.95
C PHE A 311 10.18 -32.68 -21.71
N ASN A 312 10.41 -33.96 -21.98
CA ASN A 312 9.50 -34.80 -22.80
C ASN A 312 8.06 -34.90 -22.26
N ASN A 313 7.85 -34.60 -20.97
CA ASN A 313 6.54 -34.55 -20.32
C ASN A 313 5.85 -33.17 -20.45
N GLY A 314 6.44 -32.22 -21.18
CA GLY A 314 5.96 -30.84 -21.34
C GLY A 314 6.28 -29.92 -20.16
N GLU A 315 6.97 -30.41 -19.12
CA GLU A 315 7.40 -29.56 -18.02
C GLU A 315 8.55 -28.65 -18.46
N LYS A 316 8.51 -27.40 -18.02
CA LYS A 316 9.56 -26.43 -18.23
C LYS A 316 10.27 -26.13 -16.91
N LEU A 317 11.55 -26.48 -16.81
CA LEU A 317 12.32 -26.39 -15.56
C LEU A 317 13.68 -25.71 -15.79
N PHE A 318 14.19 -25.08 -14.73
CA PHE A 318 15.58 -24.66 -14.67
C PHE A 318 16.49 -25.86 -14.36
N GLU A 319 17.66 -25.89 -14.98
CA GLU A 319 18.69 -26.86 -14.62
C GLU A 319 19.65 -26.29 -13.58
N THR A 320 20.06 -27.12 -12.62
CA THR A 320 20.96 -26.74 -11.52
C THR A 320 22.28 -26.12 -12.01
N ARG A 321 22.82 -26.61 -13.15
CA ARG A 321 24.06 -26.04 -13.72
C ARG A 321 23.90 -24.57 -14.11
N ASP A 322 22.74 -24.19 -14.65
CA ASP A 322 22.46 -22.83 -15.10
C ASP A 322 22.20 -21.92 -13.89
N ILE A 323 21.49 -22.44 -12.88
CA ILE A 323 21.33 -21.79 -11.57
C ILE A 323 22.70 -21.47 -10.94
N TYR A 324 23.62 -22.44 -10.89
CA TYR A 324 24.94 -22.24 -10.30
C TYR A 324 25.79 -21.25 -11.09
N GLN A 325 25.70 -21.21 -12.42
CA GLN A 325 26.41 -20.22 -13.22
C GLN A 325 25.90 -18.80 -12.94
N GLY A 326 24.56 -18.63 -12.87
CA GLY A 326 23.94 -17.36 -12.50
C GLY A 326 24.36 -16.91 -11.10
N LEU A 327 24.24 -17.77 -10.09
CA LEU A 327 24.61 -17.45 -8.71
C LEU A 327 26.11 -17.15 -8.55
N ASN A 328 26.98 -17.89 -9.23
CA ASN A 328 28.43 -17.64 -9.19
C ASN A 328 28.79 -16.30 -9.85
N TYR A 329 28.11 -15.91 -10.92
CA TYR A 329 28.26 -14.60 -11.53
C TYR A 329 27.85 -13.48 -10.57
N ILE A 330 26.67 -13.62 -9.93
CA ILE A 330 26.17 -12.67 -8.93
C ILE A 330 27.16 -12.53 -7.77
N LEU A 331 27.59 -13.66 -7.20
CA LEU A 331 28.55 -13.73 -6.10
C LEU A 331 29.85 -12.99 -6.41
N LYS A 332 30.37 -13.12 -7.64
CA LYS A 332 31.66 -12.52 -8.03
C LYS A 332 31.55 -11.04 -8.35
N TYR A 333 30.46 -10.59 -8.96
CA TYR A 333 30.47 -9.30 -9.68
C TYR A 333 29.34 -8.34 -9.32
N MET A 334 28.29 -8.76 -8.60
CA MET A 334 27.09 -7.93 -8.45
C MET A 334 26.75 -7.51 -7.01
N ILE A 335 27.32 -8.15 -5.99
CA ILE A 335 26.95 -7.86 -4.60
C ILE A 335 27.57 -6.54 -4.14
N ARG A 336 26.71 -5.59 -3.77
CA ARG A 336 27.05 -4.43 -2.94
C ARG A 336 26.70 -4.76 -1.48
N PRO A 337 27.69 -4.91 -0.59
CA PRO A 337 27.44 -5.28 0.80
C PRO A 337 26.40 -4.37 1.46
N HIS A 338 25.41 -4.97 2.13
CA HIS A 338 24.31 -4.32 2.85
C HIS A 338 23.43 -3.39 1.99
N LYS A 339 23.52 -3.51 0.66
CA LYS A 339 22.73 -2.76 -0.32
C LYS A 339 22.15 -3.65 -1.41
N THR A 340 22.27 -4.98 -1.28
CA THR A 340 21.79 -5.95 -2.27
C THR A 340 20.74 -6.89 -1.68
N VAL A 341 19.62 -7.02 -2.38
CA VAL A 341 18.58 -8.03 -2.15
C VAL A 341 18.54 -8.95 -3.37
N LEU A 342 18.89 -10.21 -3.20
CA LEU A 342 18.81 -11.23 -4.24
C LEU A 342 17.47 -11.97 -4.11
N ASN A 343 16.64 -11.91 -5.15
CA ASN A 343 15.38 -12.64 -5.22
C ASN A 343 15.50 -13.88 -6.11
N LEU A 344 15.10 -15.05 -5.58
CA LEU A 344 15.02 -16.33 -6.29
C LEU A 344 13.57 -16.83 -6.27
N SER A 345 12.82 -16.53 -7.34
CA SER A 345 11.40 -16.86 -7.47
C SER A 345 11.12 -18.27 -8.00
N PHE A 346 12.02 -19.22 -7.72
CA PHE A 346 11.90 -20.61 -8.14
C PHE A 346 12.39 -21.57 -7.05
N ARG A 347 12.05 -22.86 -7.17
CA ARG A 347 12.47 -23.90 -6.24
C ARG A 347 13.06 -25.12 -6.94
N CYS A 348 13.90 -25.86 -6.22
CA CYS A 348 14.28 -27.23 -6.53
C CYS A 348 13.72 -28.17 -5.45
N LEU A 349 13.42 -29.40 -5.86
CA LEU A 349 12.91 -30.46 -5.01
C LEU A 349 13.98 -31.56 -4.91
N LEU A 350 14.65 -31.65 -3.77
CA LEU A 350 15.80 -32.54 -3.56
C LEU A 350 15.50 -33.61 -2.50
N ASP A 351 15.87 -34.86 -2.77
CA ASP A 351 15.82 -35.97 -1.80
C ASP A 351 17.17 -36.10 -1.08
N GLU A 352 17.22 -35.80 0.23
CA GLU A 352 18.46 -35.91 1.00
C GLU A 352 19.01 -37.35 1.14
N ASN A 353 18.16 -38.36 0.96
CA ASN A 353 18.57 -39.76 0.98
C ASN A 353 19.30 -40.14 -0.31
N ASN A 354 19.02 -39.42 -1.41
CA ASN A 354 19.74 -39.58 -2.66
C ASN A 354 21.12 -38.90 -2.57
N LYS A 355 22.17 -39.66 -2.88
CA LYS A 355 23.57 -39.20 -2.78
C LYS A 355 23.86 -37.99 -3.67
N ASN A 356 23.28 -37.92 -4.86
CA ASN A 356 23.51 -36.84 -5.81
C ASN A 356 22.79 -35.57 -5.35
N ASP A 357 21.52 -35.69 -4.98
CA ASP A 357 20.71 -34.58 -4.45
C ASP A 357 21.31 -34.01 -3.18
N ARG A 358 21.84 -34.84 -2.27
CA ARG A 358 22.57 -34.37 -1.09
C ARG A 358 23.81 -33.54 -1.45
N ARG A 359 24.51 -33.87 -2.54
CA ARG A 359 25.64 -33.04 -3.00
C ARG A 359 25.14 -31.72 -3.58
N THR A 360 24.12 -31.76 -4.42
CA THR A 360 23.45 -30.57 -4.96
C THR A 360 22.95 -29.64 -3.86
N TYR A 361 22.33 -30.19 -2.81
CA TYR A 361 21.88 -29.46 -1.63
C TYR A 361 23.04 -28.66 -1.02
N ARG A 362 24.15 -29.33 -0.71
CA ARG A 362 25.30 -28.71 -0.03
C ARG A 362 25.96 -27.64 -0.88
N GLU A 363 26.16 -27.89 -2.18
CA GLU A 363 26.78 -26.88 -3.04
C GLU A 363 25.87 -25.67 -3.23
N TYR A 364 24.55 -25.86 -3.30
CA TYR A 364 23.60 -24.76 -3.37
C TYR A 364 23.63 -23.93 -2.06
N GLU A 365 23.53 -24.60 -0.92
CA GLU A 365 23.63 -23.96 0.40
C GLU A 365 24.95 -23.19 0.56
N ASN A 366 26.08 -23.77 0.14
CA ASN A 366 27.40 -23.12 0.18
C ASN A 366 27.44 -21.81 -0.62
N ILE A 367 26.91 -21.81 -1.85
CA ILE A 367 26.92 -20.59 -2.68
C ILE A 367 26.02 -19.51 -2.07
N ILE A 368 24.83 -19.89 -1.55
CA ILE A 368 23.95 -18.95 -0.84
C ILE A 368 24.64 -18.37 0.39
N ASN A 369 25.33 -19.20 1.19
CA ASN A 369 26.06 -18.74 2.36
C ASN A 369 27.17 -17.74 2.00
N GLU A 370 27.93 -17.97 0.93
CA GLU A 370 28.95 -17.02 0.48
C GLU A 370 28.36 -15.72 -0.09
N ILE A 371 27.16 -15.77 -0.70
CA ILE A 371 26.42 -14.57 -1.12
C ILE A 371 26.02 -13.74 0.11
N VAL A 372 25.45 -14.37 1.13
CA VAL A 372 25.02 -13.70 2.36
C VAL A 372 26.21 -13.15 3.14
N LYS A 373 27.32 -13.89 3.19
CA LYS A 373 28.58 -13.45 3.82
C LYS A 373 29.18 -12.21 3.13
N LYS A 374 28.91 -12.00 1.85
CA LYS A 374 29.25 -10.74 1.14
C LYS A 374 28.29 -9.58 1.45
N GLY A 375 27.29 -9.79 2.30
CA GLY A 375 26.35 -8.77 2.76
C GLY A 375 25.09 -8.64 1.93
N ALA A 376 24.74 -9.63 1.09
CA ALA A 376 23.45 -9.65 0.40
C ALA A 376 22.37 -10.32 1.26
N ILE A 377 21.13 -9.84 1.16
CA ILE A 377 19.94 -10.53 1.69
C ILE A 377 19.36 -11.41 0.59
N VAL A 378 19.04 -12.67 0.89
CA VAL A 378 18.49 -13.61 -0.10
C VAL A 378 17.03 -13.93 0.24
N VAL A 379 16.12 -13.63 -0.69
CA VAL A 379 14.66 -13.80 -0.55
C VAL A 379 14.21 -14.84 -1.58
N VAL A 380 13.42 -15.82 -1.14
CA VAL A 380 13.13 -17.00 -1.96
C VAL A 380 11.67 -17.43 -1.84
N ALA A 381 11.12 -18.00 -2.93
CA ALA A 381 9.76 -18.51 -2.96
C ALA A 381 9.61 -19.84 -2.20
N ALA A 382 8.54 -20.01 -1.41
CA ALA A 382 8.25 -21.25 -0.69
C ALA A 382 7.79 -22.41 -1.61
N GLY A 383 7.26 -22.10 -2.79
CA GLY A 383 6.70 -23.07 -3.74
C GLY A 383 5.17 -23.15 -3.71
N ASN A 384 4.61 -23.82 -4.71
CA ASN A 384 3.19 -23.77 -5.07
C ASN A 384 2.54 -25.18 -5.06
N ASP A 385 2.90 -26.04 -4.11
CA ASP A 385 2.45 -27.44 -4.05
C ASP A 385 1.42 -27.69 -2.94
N GLY A 386 1.06 -26.66 -2.16
CA GLY A 386 0.22 -26.80 -0.96
C GLY A 386 0.81 -27.72 0.10
N LYS A 387 2.15 -27.82 0.21
CA LYS A 387 2.87 -28.78 1.06
C LYS A 387 3.83 -28.12 2.04
N ASP A 388 4.23 -28.87 3.08
CA ASP A 388 5.31 -28.46 3.96
C ASP A 388 6.64 -28.42 3.20
N VAL A 389 7.38 -27.32 3.30
CA VAL A 389 8.66 -27.10 2.60
C VAL A 389 9.74 -28.10 3.00
N ASN A 390 9.66 -28.69 4.20
CA ASN A 390 10.57 -29.74 4.68
C ASN A 390 10.15 -31.15 4.25
N PHE A 391 8.86 -31.35 3.97
CA PHE A 391 8.26 -32.66 3.74
C PHE A 391 7.40 -32.68 2.47
N ASN A 392 7.96 -32.23 1.34
CA ASN A 392 7.26 -32.19 0.08
C ASN A 392 7.26 -33.59 -0.57
N THR A 393 6.21 -34.35 -0.31
CA THR A 393 6.08 -35.73 -0.81
C THR A 393 5.70 -35.75 -2.29
N VAL A 394 6.46 -36.47 -3.10
CA VAL A 394 6.20 -36.68 -4.53
C VAL A 394 6.05 -38.19 -4.79
N GLU A 395 5.05 -38.58 -5.58
CA GLU A 395 4.86 -39.95 -6.01
C GLU A 395 5.66 -40.22 -7.30
N ILE A 396 6.56 -41.20 -7.27
CA ILE A 396 7.36 -41.65 -8.41
C ILE A 396 7.31 -43.18 -8.42
N ASP A 397 6.89 -43.78 -9.53
CA ASP A 397 6.81 -45.24 -9.70
C ASP A 397 6.06 -45.95 -8.54
N ASN A 398 4.92 -45.40 -8.11
CA ASN A 398 4.11 -45.86 -6.96
C ASN A 398 4.85 -45.82 -5.60
N GLN A 399 5.91 -45.03 -5.48
CA GLN A 399 6.62 -44.79 -4.22
C GLN A 399 6.54 -43.32 -3.82
N TYR A 400 6.29 -43.07 -2.55
CA TYR A 400 6.28 -41.73 -1.96
C TYR A 400 7.70 -41.35 -1.53
N ILE A 401 8.29 -40.38 -2.21
CA ILE A 401 9.61 -39.84 -1.88
C ILE A 401 9.42 -38.48 -1.23
N VAL A 402 9.96 -38.32 -0.02
CA VAL A 402 9.97 -37.04 0.69
C VAL A 402 11.10 -36.18 0.14
N LYS A 403 10.76 -35.03 -0.43
CA LYS A 403 11.72 -34.05 -0.93
C LYS A 403 11.69 -32.79 -0.10
N LYS A 404 12.83 -32.10 -0.06
CA LYS A 404 12.96 -30.78 0.54
C LYS A 404 12.86 -29.70 -0.52
N THR A 405 12.22 -28.60 -0.18
CA THR A 405 12.06 -27.43 -1.04
C THR A 405 13.21 -26.47 -0.82
N VAL A 406 14.18 -26.47 -1.73
CA VAL A 406 15.36 -25.58 -1.67
C VAL A 406 15.23 -24.47 -2.72
N PRO A 407 15.75 -23.26 -2.48
CA PRO A 407 16.54 -22.84 -1.31
C PRO A 407 15.72 -22.42 -0.07
N CYS A 408 14.38 -22.48 -0.09
CA CYS A 408 13.51 -22.04 1.01
C CYS A 408 13.93 -22.53 2.41
N ILE A 409 14.34 -23.79 2.54
CA ILE A 409 14.71 -24.34 3.85
C ILE A 409 16.12 -23.97 4.34
N PHE A 410 16.91 -23.24 3.54
CA PHE A 410 18.25 -22.82 3.94
C PHE A 410 18.17 -21.71 4.99
N GLU A 411 18.95 -21.84 6.06
CA GLU A 411 18.93 -20.92 7.22
C GLU A 411 19.24 -19.46 6.84
N ASN A 412 20.11 -19.27 5.85
CA ASN A 412 20.55 -17.96 5.35
C ASN A 412 19.65 -17.41 4.23
N THR A 413 18.41 -17.86 4.14
CA THR A 413 17.40 -17.28 3.23
C THR A 413 16.22 -16.74 4.02
N ILE A 414 15.45 -15.85 3.40
CA ILE A 414 14.12 -15.47 3.86
C ILE A 414 13.14 -16.18 2.94
N CYS A 415 12.49 -17.24 3.46
CA CYS A 415 11.52 -17.99 2.68
C CYS A 415 10.12 -17.40 2.77
N VAL A 416 9.50 -17.17 1.62
CA VAL A 416 8.25 -16.42 1.50
C VAL A 416 7.10 -17.29 0.98
N GLY A 417 6.08 -17.46 1.83
CA GLY A 417 4.79 -18.07 1.47
C GLY A 417 3.80 -17.05 0.89
N GLY A 418 2.61 -17.52 0.51
CA GLY A 418 1.57 -16.71 -0.12
C GLY A 418 0.25 -16.67 0.65
N ILE A 419 -0.35 -15.49 0.76
CA ILE A 419 -1.74 -15.28 1.23
C ILE A 419 -2.73 -15.16 0.06
N ASP A 420 -4.00 -15.47 0.29
CA ASP A 420 -5.05 -15.40 -0.74
C ASP A 420 -5.44 -13.96 -1.13
N SER A 421 -4.59 -13.25 -1.87
CA SER A 421 -4.76 -11.82 -2.22
C SER A 421 -5.64 -11.53 -3.44
N LYS A 422 -6.69 -12.33 -3.69
CA LYS A 422 -7.59 -12.16 -4.86
C LYS A 422 -9.00 -11.69 -4.51
N GLN A 423 -9.35 -11.64 -3.23
CA GLN A 423 -10.73 -11.47 -2.78
C GLN A 423 -11.09 -9.97 -2.76
N VAL A 424 -11.91 -9.53 -3.72
CA VAL A 424 -12.34 -8.12 -3.85
C VAL A 424 -13.74 -7.84 -3.32
N SER A 425 -14.51 -8.87 -3.00
CA SER A 425 -15.86 -8.77 -2.40
C SER A 425 -15.88 -9.05 -0.90
N ASP A 426 -14.80 -9.63 -0.37
CA ASP A 426 -14.66 -10.00 1.04
C ASP A 426 -13.19 -9.88 1.43
N TYR A 427 -12.78 -8.65 1.78
CA TYR A 427 -11.36 -8.35 1.97
C TYR A 427 -10.74 -9.08 3.17
N GLU A 428 -11.56 -9.46 4.16
CA GLU A 428 -11.14 -10.24 5.34
C GLU A 428 -10.58 -11.61 4.95
N LYS A 429 -11.03 -12.19 3.83
CA LYS A 429 -10.51 -13.46 3.30
C LYS A 429 -9.14 -13.35 2.64
N ASN A 430 -8.55 -12.16 2.53
CA ASN A 430 -7.19 -12.04 2.00
C ASN A 430 -6.10 -12.33 3.05
N TYR A 431 -6.45 -12.43 4.34
CA TYR A 431 -5.48 -12.63 5.44
C TYR A 431 -5.30 -14.10 5.83
N ILE A 432 -5.44 -15.02 4.87
CA ILE A 432 -5.25 -16.47 5.05
C ILE A 432 -4.24 -17.00 4.03
N LYS A 433 -3.60 -18.14 4.32
CA LYS A 433 -2.71 -18.80 3.37
C LYS A 433 -3.46 -19.16 2.08
N ALA A 434 -2.88 -18.84 0.92
CA ALA A 434 -3.38 -19.34 -0.36
C ALA A 434 -3.30 -20.87 -0.42
N ASN A 435 -4.32 -21.53 -1.00
CA ASN A 435 -4.40 -23.00 -1.01
C ASN A 435 -3.12 -23.68 -1.49
N GLU A 436 -2.61 -23.24 -2.65
CA GLU A 436 -1.42 -23.81 -3.29
C GLU A 436 -0.10 -23.32 -2.68
N SER A 437 -0.10 -22.31 -1.81
CA SER A 437 1.15 -21.90 -1.15
C SER A 437 1.69 -23.02 -0.28
N ASN A 438 2.98 -23.33 -0.42
CA ASN A 438 3.68 -24.15 0.56
C ASN A 438 3.72 -23.46 1.93
N TYR A 439 3.96 -24.24 2.97
CA TYR A 439 3.96 -23.83 4.38
C TYR A 439 5.03 -24.59 5.18
N GLY A 440 5.03 -24.41 6.50
CA GLY A 440 5.88 -25.16 7.43
C GLY A 440 6.85 -24.26 8.18
N LYS A 441 7.55 -24.83 9.16
CA LYS A 441 8.40 -24.09 10.12
C LYS A 441 9.52 -23.23 9.50
N ASN A 442 9.89 -23.50 8.24
CA ASN A 442 10.94 -22.79 7.52
C ASN A 442 10.39 -21.71 6.58
N VAL A 443 9.08 -21.52 6.51
CA VAL A 443 8.50 -20.32 5.89
C VAL A 443 8.57 -19.19 6.90
N ASP A 444 9.32 -18.14 6.58
CA ASP A 444 9.62 -17.06 7.51
C ASP A 444 8.49 -16.02 7.60
N ILE A 445 7.85 -15.75 6.45
CA ILE A 445 6.84 -14.71 6.27
C ILE A 445 5.97 -15.04 5.05
N TYR A 446 4.79 -14.43 4.96
CA TYR A 446 3.86 -14.57 3.84
C TYR A 446 3.61 -13.22 3.18
N ALA A 447 3.41 -13.21 1.86
CA ALA A 447 3.06 -12.01 1.09
C ALA A 447 1.92 -12.32 0.10
N PRO A 448 1.33 -11.34 -0.59
CA PRO A 448 0.29 -11.58 -1.60
C PRO A 448 0.68 -12.67 -2.61
N TYR A 449 -0.18 -13.68 -2.81
CA TYR A 449 0.04 -14.79 -3.75
C TYR A 449 -0.46 -14.47 -5.17
N TYR A 450 -1.52 -13.66 -5.27
CA TYR A 450 -2.10 -13.19 -6.53
C TYR A 450 -1.77 -11.71 -6.73
N ALA A 451 -1.25 -11.38 -7.91
CA ALA A 451 -0.89 -10.02 -8.27
C ALA A 451 -1.11 -9.77 -9.76
N LYS A 452 -1.08 -8.51 -10.18
CA LYS A 452 -1.05 -8.11 -11.59
C LYS A 452 0.31 -7.55 -11.91
N ALA A 453 0.84 -7.90 -13.08
CA ALA A 453 2.08 -7.35 -13.60
C ALA A 453 1.90 -6.85 -15.05
N SER A 454 2.81 -6.02 -15.51
CA SER A 454 2.92 -5.56 -16.90
C SER A 454 4.01 -6.35 -17.61
N ILE A 455 3.61 -7.10 -18.64
CA ILE A 455 4.49 -7.99 -19.40
C ILE A 455 4.64 -7.48 -20.82
N SER A 456 5.80 -7.68 -21.42
CA SER A 456 6.02 -7.37 -22.83
C SER A 456 6.66 -8.53 -23.59
N ASP A 457 6.02 -8.91 -24.69
CA ASP A 457 6.52 -9.91 -25.64
C ASP A 457 7.53 -9.31 -26.65
N GLY A 458 7.94 -8.05 -26.45
CA GLY A 458 8.81 -7.28 -27.34
C GLY A 458 8.07 -6.52 -28.44
N LYS A 459 6.77 -6.76 -28.63
CA LYS A 459 5.92 -6.08 -29.63
C LYS A 459 4.79 -5.28 -28.97
N TYR A 460 4.19 -5.83 -27.91
CA TYR A 460 3.14 -5.21 -27.13
C TYR A 460 3.48 -5.29 -25.64
N SER A 461 2.90 -4.39 -24.86
CA SER A 461 2.87 -4.48 -23.40
C SER A 461 1.42 -4.65 -22.95
N TYR A 462 1.17 -5.56 -22.00
CA TYR A 462 -0.17 -5.77 -21.45
C TYR A 462 -0.09 -6.09 -19.96
N SER A 463 -1.15 -5.69 -19.23
CA SER A 463 -1.32 -6.06 -17.83
C SER A 463 -1.93 -7.46 -17.75
N SER A 464 -1.34 -8.33 -16.93
CA SER A 464 -1.71 -9.73 -16.78
C SER A 464 -1.78 -10.13 -15.30
N PRO A 465 -2.92 -10.67 -14.82
CA PRO A 465 -2.98 -11.28 -13.50
C PRO A 465 -2.25 -12.63 -13.50
N ASN A 466 -1.49 -12.89 -12.44
CA ASN A 466 -0.80 -14.17 -12.25
C ASN A 466 -0.77 -14.53 -10.75
N CYS A 467 -0.33 -15.75 -10.42
CA CYS A 467 -0.25 -16.21 -9.05
C CYS A 467 0.96 -17.10 -8.78
N GLY A 468 1.37 -17.14 -7.52
CA GLY A 468 2.50 -17.94 -7.07
C GLY A 468 3.26 -17.28 -5.93
N THR A 469 3.92 -18.11 -5.11
CA THR A 469 4.95 -17.64 -4.18
C THR A 469 6.13 -16.99 -4.92
N SER A 470 6.27 -17.24 -6.23
CA SER A 470 7.16 -16.53 -7.13
C SER A 470 6.83 -15.03 -7.29
N LEU A 471 5.60 -14.61 -6.98
CA LEU A 471 5.20 -13.20 -6.89
C LEU A 471 5.28 -12.69 -5.44
N SER A 472 5.01 -13.55 -4.46
CA SER A 472 5.14 -13.21 -3.03
C SER A 472 6.58 -12.87 -2.62
N SER A 473 7.55 -13.65 -3.10
CA SER A 473 8.99 -13.43 -2.85
C SER A 473 9.48 -12.04 -3.27
N PRO A 474 9.29 -11.58 -4.53
CA PRO A 474 9.72 -10.25 -4.93
C PRO A 474 8.92 -9.13 -4.25
N LEU A 475 7.65 -9.37 -3.87
CA LEU A 475 6.84 -8.48 -3.00
C LEU A 475 7.28 -8.47 -1.52
N THR A 476 8.28 -9.26 -1.14
CA THR A 476 8.97 -9.13 0.14
C THR A 476 10.33 -8.46 -0.07
N ALA A 477 11.01 -8.77 -1.16
CA ALA A 477 12.28 -8.13 -1.55
C ALA A 477 12.13 -6.61 -1.76
N ASP A 478 10.99 -6.18 -2.31
CA ASP A 478 10.66 -4.76 -2.46
C ASP A 478 10.45 -4.05 -1.11
N VAL A 479 9.69 -4.63 -0.17
CA VAL A 479 9.46 -4.08 1.18
C VAL A 479 10.79 -3.99 1.91
N ILE A 480 11.64 -5.01 1.81
CA ILE A 480 13.02 -4.98 2.31
C ILE A 480 13.79 -3.79 1.73
N ALA A 481 13.75 -3.59 0.41
CA ALA A 481 14.44 -2.47 -0.22
C ALA A 481 13.91 -1.12 0.27
N THR A 482 12.59 -0.96 0.44
CA THR A 482 12.01 0.27 1.01
C THR A 482 12.52 0.54 2.42
N ILE A 483 12.55 -0.48 3.30
CA ILE A 483 13.07 -0.39 4.66
C ILE A 483 14.55 0.02 4.65
N MET A 484 15.37 -0.65 3.84
CA MET A 484 16.81 -0.37 3.74
C MET A 484 17.08 1.04 3.22
N SER A 485 16.32 1.51 2.23
CA SER A 485 16.46 2.87 1.69
C SER A 485 16.04 3.96 2.69
N GLU A 486 14.98 3.70 3.47
CA GLU A 486 14.50 4.62 4.49
C GLU A 486 15.44 4.70 5.70
N ASN A 487 16.20 3.63 5.93
CA ASN A 487 17.17 3.47 7.02
C ASN A 487 18.61 3.39 6.47
N SER A 488 18.98 4.31 5.59
CA SER A 488 20.22 4.25 4.79
C SER A 488 21.54 4.21 5.60
N ASN A 489 21.50 4.58 6.89
CA ASN A 489 22.63 4.52 7.83
C ASN A 489 22.74 3.18 8.58
N THR A 490 21.81 2.25 8.37
CA THR A 490 21.78 0.94 9.03
C THR A 490 22.23 -0.13 8.05
N GLU A 491 23.24 -0.91 8.45
CA GLU A 491 23.65 -2.11 7.73
C GLU A 491 22.77 -3.28 8.15
N PHE A 492 21.87 -3.70 7.26
CA PHE A 492 21.02 -4.87 7.50
C PHE A 492 21.71 -6.15 7.03
N ASP A 493 21.55 -7.19 7.82
CA ASP A 493 21.76 -8.59 7.46
C ASP A 493 20.42 -9.34 7.44
N LYS A 494 20.45 -10.64 7.15
CA LYS A 494 19.24 -11.48 7.07
C LYS A 494 18.44 -11.47 8.39
N ASP A 495 19.09 -11.55 9.54
CA ASP A 495 18.38 -11.69 10.82
C ASP A 495 17.80 -10.35 11.29
N SER A 496 18.55 -9.27 11.16
CA SER A 496 18.09 -7.91 11.52
C SER A 496 16.95 -7.44 10.62
N ILE A 497 17.00 -7.71 9.30
CA ILE A 497 15.89 -7.34 8.42
C ILE A 497 14.66 -8.23 8.65
N LEU A 498 14.83 -9.54 8.88
CA LEU A 498 13.71 -10.43 9.17
C LEU A 498 13.03 -10.06 10.49
N ALA A 499 13.81 -9.67 11.51
CA ALA A 499 13.28 -9.14 12.75
C ALA A 499 12.48 -7.85 12.51
N HIS A 500 12.98 -6.95 11.66
CA HIS A 500 12.27 -5.73 11.27
C HIS A 500 10.94 -6.05 10.56
N LEU A 501 10.95 -6.96 9.58
CA LEU A 501 9.76 -7.41 8.88
C LEU A 501 8.73 -8.01 9.84
N LYS A 502 9.14 -8.93 10.73
CA LYS A 502 8.22 -9.57 11.71
C LYS A 502 7.65 -8.57 12.73
N ASN A 503 8.39 -7.51 13.07
CA ASN A 503 7.88 -6.47 13.95
C ASN A 503 6.82 -5.59 13.29
N ASN A 504 6.92 -5.39 11.97
CA ASN A 504 5.97 -4.61 11.18
C ASN A 504 4.88 -5.47 10.52
N ALA A 505 4.97 -6.79 10.62
CA ALA A 505 4.05 -7.72 9.97
C ALA A 505 2.66 -7.73 10.61
N ILE A 506 1.68 -8.21 9.85
CA ILE A 506 0.34 -8.53 10.36
C ILE A 506 0.36 -9.99 10.85
N PRO A 507 0.06 -10.27 12.13
CA PRO A 507 0.01 -11.64 12.63
C PRO A 507 -1.23 -12.38 12.10
N PHE A 508 -1.08 -13.66 11.79
CA PHE A 508 -2.19 -14.57 11.51
C PHE A 508 -1.84 -16.00 11.94
N TYR A 509 -2.83 -16.87 12.04
CA TYR A 509 -2.62 -18.25 12.48
C TYR A 509 -2.76 -19.24 11.32
N LEU A 510 -1.84 -20.20 11.26
CA LEU A 510 -1.89 -21.34 10.35
C LEU A 510 -1.64 -22.60 11.17
N ASN A 511 -2.62 -23.52 11.21
CA ASN A 511 -2.53 -24.77 11.99
C ASN A 511 -2.13 -24.53 13.46
N ASP A 512 -2.77 -23.55 14.10
CA ASP A 512 -2.49 -23.09 15.48
C ASP A 512 -1.08 -22.46 15.70
N GLU A 513 -0.28 -22.30 14.65
CA GLU A 513 1.01 -21.61 14.71
C GLU A 513 0.89 -20.16 14.27
N LEU A 514 1.56 -19.26 14.99
CA LEU A 514 1.64 -17.85 14.65
C LEU A 514 2.55 -17.65 13.44
N GLN A 515 1.99 -17.06 12.40
CA GLN A 515 2.63 -16.68 11.16
C GLN A 515 2.52 -15.17 10.93
N TYR A 516 3.28 -14.65 9.98
CA TYR A 516 3.42 -13.22 9.73
C TYR A 516 3.16 -12.91 8.26
N ILE A 517 2.32 -11.91 7.99
CA ILE A 517 2.11 -11.32 6.67
C ILE A 517 2.96 -10.07 6.57
N VAL A 518 3.77 -9.94 5.51
CA VAL A 518 4.60 -8.76 5.29
C VAL A 518 3.74 -7.50 5.18
N ASN A 519 4.17 -6.45 5.88
CA ASN A 519 3.62 -5.11 5.80
C ASN A 519 4.79 -4.11 5.99
N ASN A 520 4.70 -2.95 5.34
CA ASN A 520 5.77 -1.96 5.31
C ASN A 520 5.87 -1.08 6.58
N GLY A 521 5.06 -1.35 7.60
CA GLY A 521 5.04 -0.66 8.90
C GLY A 521 3.88 0.31 9.07
N LYS A 522 2.97 0.43 8.10
CA LYS A 522 1.75 1.24 8.21
C LYS A 522 0.56 0.32 8.48
N HIS A 523 0.00 0.41 9.69
CA HIS A 523 -1.06 -0.47 10.19
C HIS A 523 -2.41 0.24 10.31
N ILE A 524 -2.45 1.58 10.35
CA ILE A 524 -3.73 2.30 10.36
C ILE A 524 -4.56 1.90 9.14
N VAL A 525 -5.80 1.48 9.38
CA VAL A 525 -6.74 1.04 8.34
C VAL A 525 -7.65 2.20 7.95
N TYR A 526 -7.51 2.72 6.74
CA TYR A 526 -8.38 3.80 6.24
C TYR A 526 -9.58 3.24 5.46
N SER A 527 -10.67 4.03 5.41
CA SER A 527 -11.84 3.75 4.58
C SER A 527 -11.80 4.60 3.32
N SER A 528 -12.05 4.03 2.13
CA SER A 528 -12.07 4.81 0.88
C SER A 528 -13.18 5.87 0.85
N ASN A 529 -14.17 5.79 1.75
CA ASN A 529 -15.25 6.76 1.88
C ASN A 529 -15.24 7.54 3.21
N ASP A 530 -14.16 7.48 3.99
CA ASP A 530 -13.98 8.11 5.32
C ASP A 530 -15.09 7.77 6.34
N LYS A 531 -15.82 6.66 6.13
CA LYS A 531 -16.79 6.15 7.12
C LYS A 531 -16.21 5.05 7.97
N TYR A 532 -16.43 5.19 9.27
CA TYR A 532 -15.94 4.28 10.29
C TYR A 532 -17.04 4.00 11.30
N ASN A 533 -17.12 2.74 11.73
CA ASN A 533 -18.02 2.25 12.75
C ASN A 533 -17.26 1.91 14.04
N GLY A 534 -16.07 2.47 14.24
CA GLY A 534 -15.16 2.16 15.35
C GLY A 534 -14.18 3.29 15.66
N CYS A 535 -13.16 2.97 16.45
CA CYS A 535 -12.05 3.88 16.79
C CYS A 535 -10.71 3.13 16.79
N GLY A 536 -9.60 3.84 16.99
CA GLY A 536 -8.26 3.23 17.03
C GLY A 536 -7.69 2.94 15.64
N ILE A 537 -6.54 2.27 15.60
CA ILE A 537 -5.78 2.04 14.35
C ILE A 537 -6.58 1.22 13.33
N SER A 538 -7.44 0.32 13.82
CA SER A 538 -8.34 -0.51 13.00
C SER A 538 -9.50 0.29 12.37
N ALA A 539 -9.64 1.57 12.68
CA ALA A 539 -10.73 2.43 12.22
C ALA A 539 -10.24 3.87 11.97
N GLY A 540 -9.27 4.03 11.07
CA GLY A 540 -8.77 5.33 10.62
C GLY A 540 -8.09 6.16 11.70
N ASN A 541 -7.63 5.50 12.78
CA ASN A 541 -7.06 6.12 13.97
C ASN A 541 -7.99 7.16 14.64
N LYS A 542 -9.31 7.00 14.49
CA LYS A 542 -10.29 7.92 15.12
C LYS A 542 -10.20 7.81 16.65
N SER A 543 -10.41 8.93 17.34
CA SER A 543 -10.39 8.94 18.80
C SER A 543 -11.49 8.06 19.39
N CYS A 544 -11.14 7.25 20.38
CA CYS A 544 -12.10 6.45 21.12
C CYS A 544 -12.94 7.28 22.10
N ASP A 545 -12.55 8.52 22.43
CA ASP A 545 -13.32 9.39 23.32
C ASP A 545 -14.66 9.81 22.69
N SER A 546 -14.68 9.95 21.36
CA SER A 546 -15.89 10.24 20.58
C SER A 546 -16.77 9.01 20.32
N CYS A 547 -16.30 7.81 20.69
CA CYS A 547 -16.98 6.52 20.43
C CYS A 547 -18.06 6.22 21.49
N GLN A 548 -18.93 7.20 21.78
CA GLN A 548 -20.01 7.09 22.77
C GLN A 548 -21.41 6.98 22.13
N SER A 549 -21.52 7.04 20.81
CA SER A 549 -22.79 6.85 20.09
C SER A 549 -23.10 5.35 19.89
N ASN A 550 -24.39 5.02 19.77
CA ASN A 550 -24.87 3.67 19.45
C ASN A 550 -24.36 3.11 18.11
N SER A 551 -23.70 3.92 17.29
CA SER A 551 -23.14 3.54 15.98
C SER A 551 -21.67 3.13 16.02
N CYS A 552 -20.98 3.26 17.17
CA CYS A 552 -19.56 2.98 17.30
C CYS A 552 -19.31 1.68 18.07
N ASN A 553 -18.64 0.72 17.41
CA ASN A 553 -18.33 -0.61 17.93
C ASN A 553 -17.00 -0.59 18.70
N LEU A 554 -17.03 0.01 19.90
CA LEU A 554 -15.83 0.14 20.74
C LEU A 554 -15.24 -1.22 21.11
N PHE A 555 -16.10 -2.20 21.42
CA PHE A 555 -15.67 -3.53 21.82
C PHE A 555 -14.82 -4.20 20.72
N LYS A 556 -15.32 -4.22 19.47
CA LYS A 556 -14.57 -4.76 18.34
C LYS A 556 -13.32 -3.94 18.02
N SER A 557 -13.38 -2.61 18.18
CA SER A 557 -12.20 -1.74 18.06
C SER A 557 -11.08 -2.18 19.01
N LYS A 558 -11.40 -2.41 20.29
CA LYS A 558 -10.41 -2.85 21.29
C LYS A 558 -9.92 -4.28 21.07
N LEU A 559 -10.81 -5.20 20.70
CA LEU A 559 -10.46 -6.56 20.33
C LEU A 559 -9.44 -6.59 19.18
N TYR A 560 -9.75 -5.90 18.07
CA TYR A 560 -8.89 -5.92 16.88
C TYR A 560 -7.59 -5.16 17.11
N ASP A 561 -7.60 -4.08 17.88
CA ASP A 561 -6.37 -3.41 18.31
C ASP A 561 -5.46 -4.35 19.13
N CYS A 562 -5.99 -5.21 20.02
CA CYS A 562 -5.17 -6.24 20.69
C CYS A 562 -4.65 -7.29 19.69
N ASN A 563 -5.52 -7.80 18.82
CA ASN A 563 -5.16 -8.85 17.88
C ASN A 563 -4.06 -8.41 16.91
N SER A 564 -4.05 -7.13 16.52
CA SER A 564 -3.04 -6.54 15.63
C SER A 564 -1.61 -6.67 16.16
N ILE A 565 -1.43 -6.75 17.48
CA ILE A 565 -0.14 -6.94 18.15
C ILE A 565 0.02 -8.35 18.73
N ASN A 566 -0.83 -9.29 18.31
CA ASN A 566 -0.87 -10.66 18.85
C ASN A 566 -1.04 -10.71 20.37
N ALA A 567 -1.85 -9.79 20.93
CA ALA A 567 -2.21 -9.77 22.34
C ALA A 567 -3.58 -10.40 22.57
N GLU A 568 -3.72 -11.10 23.68
CA GLU A 568 -4.98 -11.63 24.18
C GLU A 568 -5.83 -10.49 24.75
N PHE A 569 -7.05 -10.36 24.23
CA PHE A 569 -8.00 -9.36 24.72
C PHE A 569 -8.76 -9.89 25.94
N ILE A 570 -8.57 -9.22 27.09
CA ILE A 570 -9.22 -9.49 28.36
C ILE A 570 -10.30 -8.43 28.61
N TYR A 571 -11.58 -8.78 28.82
CA TYR A 571 -12.64 -7.79 29.08
C TYR A 571 -13.77 -8.25 30.02
N GLU A 572 -14.47 -7.31 30.67
CA GLU A 572 -15.69 -7.57 31.43
C GLU A 572 -16.96 -7.26 30.62
N PRO A 573 -17.87 -8.24 30.35
CA PRO A 573 -19.16 -7.96 29.72
C PRO A 573 -20.04 -7.15 30.69
N ASP A 574 -20.52 -5.99 30.27
CA ASP A 574 -21.48 -5.20 31.07
C ASP A 574 -22.89 -5.80 30.91
N ASN A 575 -23.36 -6.53 31.92
CA ASN A 575 -24.66 -7.19 31.90
C ASN A 575 -25.88 -6.25 32.06
N ASN A 576 -25.69 -4.92 32.22
CA ASN A 576 -26.77 -4.03 32.65
C ASN A 576 -27.10 -2.81 31.76
N ASN A 577 -26.44 -2.56 30.62
CA ASN A 577 -26.98 -1.77 29.48
C ASN A 577 -25.89 -1.43 28.44
N ASN A 578 -26.36 -1.13 27.22
CA ASN A 578 -25.69 -0.58 26.02
C ASN A 578 -24.71 0.60 26.24
N ASN A 579 -23.67 0.45 27.07
CA ASN A 579 -22.63 1.47 27.20
C ASN A 579 -21.22 0.88 27.02
N ASN A 580 -20.47 1.58 26.17
CA ASN A 580 -19.13 1.34 25.68
C ASN A 580 -18.05 1.46 26.79
N ASN A 581 -18.21 0.83 27.95
CA ASN A 581 -17.33 1.09 29.09
C ASN A 581 -17.00 -0.14 29.96
N SER A 582 -16.91 -1.31 29.34
CA SER A 582 -16.33 -2.51 29.96
C SER A 582 -14.89 -2.25 30.44
N ASP A 583 -14.49 -2.90 31.53
CA ASP A 583 -13.07 -2.96 31.90
C ASP A 583 -12.35 -3.91 30.94
N TYR A 584 -11.18 -3.53 30.43
CA TYR A 584 -10.44 -4.34 29.46
C TYR A 584 -8.93 -4.14 29.53
N ALA A 585 -8.19 -5.13 29.02
CA ALA A 585 -6.75 -5.13 28.86
C ALA A 585 -6.30 -5.99 27.68
N CYS A 586 -5.18 -5.63 27.05
CA CYS A 586 -4.50 -6.50 26.09
C CYS A 586 -3.27 -7.10 26.74
N TYR A 587 -3.20 -8.42 26.79
CA TYR A 587 -2.15 -9.18 27.44
C TYR A 587 -1.27 -9.87 26.40
N VAL A 588 0.04 -9.68 26.46
CA VAL A 588 0.99 -10.31 25.52
C VAL A 588 2.06 -11.09 26.26
N GLN A 589 2.29 -12.32 25.82
CA GLN A 589 3.45 -13.10 26.25
C GLN A 589 4.66 -12.65 25.43
N VAL A 590 5.68 -12.11 26.08
CA VAL A 590 6.88 -11.61 25.41
C VAL A 590 7.95 -12.71 25.44
N PRO A 591 8.51 -13.12 24.29
CA PRO A 591 9.68 -14.00 24.25
C PRO A 591 10.85 -13.41 25.04
N ASP A 592 11.77 -14.24 25.56
CA ASP A 592 12.89 -13.83 26.44
C ASP A 592 13.86 -12.77 25.86
N ASP A 593 13.67 -12.34 24.62
CA ASP A 593 14.46 -11.27 24.00
C ASP A 593 14.13 -9.91 24.64
N LYS A 594 14.94 -9.55 25.64
CA LYS A 594 14.84 -8.34 26.46
C LYS A 594 14.87 -7.04 25.64
N LYS A 595 15.24 -7.04 24.35
CA LYS A 595 15.18 -5.84 23.49
C LYS A 595 13.76 -5.39 23.17
N LYS A 596 12.77 -6.31 23.16
CA LYS A 596 11.35 -5.97 22.94
C LYS A 596 10.70 -5.22 24.11
N LEU A 597 11.24 -5.32 25.33
CA LEU A 597 10.71 -4.63 26.52
C LEU A 597 10.74 -3.10 26.42
N SER A 598 11.64 -2.54 25.60
CA SER A 598 11.78 -1.08 25.41
C SER A 598 10.74 -0.48 24.47
N LEU A 599 10.04 -1.30 23.68
CA LEU A 599 9.03 -0.86 22.71
C LEU A 599 7.64 -0.68 23.32
N TYR A 600 7.42 -1.22 24.52
CA TYR A 600 6.12 -1.21 25.16
C TYR A 600 6.15 -0.26 26.36
N ASN A 601 5.37 0.82 26.32
CA ASN A 601 5.10 1.73 27.45
C ASN A 601 4.25 1.03 28.55
N SER A 602 4.50 -0.24 28.77
CA SER A 602 3.57 -1.22 29.32
C SER A 602 4.10 -1.85 30.60
N ALA A 603 3.20 -2.21 31.50
CA ALA A 603 3.51 -2.98 32.71
C ALA A 603 3.87 -4.42 32.34
N CYS A 604 4.96 -4.94 32.90
CA CYS A 604 5.40 -6.32 32.67
C CYS A 604 5.76 -7.02 33.98
N LYS A 605 5.46 -8.31 34.07
CA LYS A 605 5.75 -9.17 35.22
C LYS A 605 6.19 -10.55 34.73
N ILE A 606 6.99 -11.25 35.53
CA ILE A 606 7.32 -12.64 35.27
C ILE A 606 6.27 -13.51 35.97
N SER A 607 5.62 -14.41 35.22
CA SER A 607 4.75 -15.46 35.75
C SER A 607 5.11 -16.79 35.08
N ASP A 608 5.27 -17.85 35.86
CA ASP A 608 5.62 -19.20 35.37
C ASP A 608 6.84 -19.23 34.42
N ASN A 609 7.92 -18.53 34.79
CA ASN A 609 9.13 -18.33 33.98
C ASN A 609 8.92 -17.67 32.61
N LYS A 610 7.75 -17.05 32.38
CA LYS A 610 7.45 -16.29 31.18
C LYS A 610 7.35 -14.81 31.52
N LEU A 611 7.94 -13.98 30.66
CA LEU A 611 7.74 -12.55 30.72
C LEU A 611 6.41 -12.19 30.06
N ILE A 612 5.58 -11.50 30.81
CA ILE A 612 4.24 -11.13 30.42
C ILE A 612 4.12 -9.62 30.51
N CYS A 613 3.51 -9.00 29.50
CA CYS A 613 3.30 -7.57 29.44
C CYS A 613 1.83 -7.23 29.14
N VAL A 614 1.36 -6.10 29.64
CA VAL A 614 0.02 -5.56 29.39
C VAL A 614 0.14 -4.32 28.52
N TYR A 615 -0.35 -4.38 27.28
CA TYR A 615 -0.18 -3.30 26.32
C TYR A 615 -1.04 -2.09 26.69
N ASP A 616 -0.39 -1.03 27.15
CA ASP A 616 -1.00 0.14 27.79
C ASP A 616 -1.94 0.91 26.85
N LYS A 617 -1.53 1.12 25.59
CA LYS A 617 -2.33 1.90 24.61
C LYS A 617 -3.70 1.28 24.32
N SER A 618 -3.83 -0.02 24.52
CA SER A 618 -5.06 -0.77 24.31
C SER A 618 -5.58 -1.38 25.62
N THR A 619 -5.22 -0.80 26.76
CA THR A 619 -5.69 -1.19 28.09
C THR A 619 -6.35 0.00 28.79
N LYS A 620 -7.45 -0.23 29.50
CA LYS A 620 -8.19 0.84 30.20
C LYS A 620 -7.45 1.40 31.43
N TYR A 621 -6.57 0.61 32.02
CA TYR A 621 -5.95 0.89 33.31
C TYR A 621 -4.70 1.77 33.17
N ALA A 622 -4.81 3.03 33.60
CA ALA A 622 -3.70 3.99 33.60
C ALA A 622 -2.47 3.51 34.41
N GLU A 623 -2.65 2.62 35.38
CA GLU A 623 -1.55 2.04 36.17
C GLU A 623 -0.67 1.08 35.35
N CYS A 624 -1.15 0.64 34.18
CA CYS A 624 -0.40 -0.21 33.26
C CYS A 624 0.51 0.60 32.32
N ASP A 625 0.35 1.92 32.21
CA ASP A 625 1.15 2.81 31.38
C ASP A 625 2.38 3.33 32.15
N LYS A 626 3.59 2.96 31.72
CA LYS A 626 4.88 3.35 32.33
C LYS A 626 5.15 4.85 32.31
N LEU A 627 4.57 5.58 31.35
CA LEU A 627 4.74 7.03 31.22
C LEU A 627 3.73 7.80 32.07
N ASN A 628 2.73 7.11 32.62
CA ASN A 628 1.71 7.71 33.46
C ASN A 628 2.22 7.92 34.89
N LYS A 629 1.84 9.05 35.51
CA LYS A 629 2.13 9.33 36.92
C LYS A 629 1.49 8.33 37.89
N LYS A 630 0.51 7.55 37.43
CA LYS A 630 -0.18 6.50 38.19
C LYS A 630 0.41 5.11 37.98
N TYR A 631 1.51 4.97 37.22
CA TYR A 631 2.13 3.68 36.93
C TYR A 631 2.40 2.88 38.20
N ASN A 632 1.88 1.65 38.24
CA ASN A 632 2.18 0.70 39.30
C ASN A 632 1.94 -0.73 38.78
N VAL A 633 3.04 -1.46 38.56
CA VAL A 633 3.00 -2.82 37.98
C VAL A 633 2.14 -3.77 38.81
N ASP A 634 2.27 -3.78 40.14
CA ASP A 634 1.52 -4.69 40.99
C ASP A 634 0.02 -4.38 40.98
N THR A 635 -0.34 -3.10 40.97
CA THR A 635 -1.73 -2.64 40.89
C THR A 635 -2.33 -2.95 39.53
N CYS A 636 -1.58 -2.75 38.44
CA CYS A 636 -1.99 -3.15 37.09
C CYS A 636 -2.35 -4.64 37.06
N PHE A 637 -1.40 -5.51 37.43
CA PHE A 637 -1.63 -6.96 37.41
C PHE A 637 -2.71 -7.41 38.40
N THR A 638 -2.84 -6.78 39.56
CA THR A 638 -3.96 -7.04 40.49
C THR A 638 -5.32 -6.72 39.87
N LYS A 639 -5.42 -5.63 39.09
CA LYS A 639 -6.66 -5.29 38.37
C LYS A 639 -6.93 -6.28 37.24
N ILE A 640 -5.91 -6.70 36.49
CA ILE A 640 -6.05 -7.71 35.44
C ILE A 640 -6.48 -9.06 36.04
N GLU A 641 -5.84 -9.52 37.11
CA GLU A 641 -6.21 -10.74 37.80
C GLU A 641 -7.66 -10.69 38.26
N LYS A 642 -8.09 -9.59 38.90
CA LYS A 642 -9.50 -9.38 39.28
C LYS A 642 -10.44 -9.41 38.07
N LEU A 643 -10.05 -8.82 36.94
CA LEU A 643 -10.81 -8.84 35.70
C LEU A 643 -10.98 -10.29 35.19
N VAL A 644 -9.92 -11.08 35.20
CA VAL A 644 -9.96 -12.51 34.83
C VAL A 644 -10.86 -13.31 35.78
N TYR A 645 -10.70 -13.13 37.10
CA TYR A 645 -11.47 -13.86 38.10
C TYR A 645 -12.97 -13.52 38.09
N LYS A 646 -13.32 -12.24 37.99
CA LYS A 646 -14.72 -11.77 38.03
C LYS A 646 -15.56 -12.31 36.87
N ASN A 647 -14.91 -12.57 35.74
CA ASN A 647 -15.53 -13.05 34.51
C ASN A 647 -15.63 -14.57 34.39
N ARG A 648 -15.03 -15.34 35.32
CA ARG A 648 -14.69 -16.75 35.06
C ARG A 648 -14.11 -16.90 33.65
N TYR A 649 -13.09 -16.11 33.31
CA TYR A 649 -12.67 -15.79 31.92
C TYR A 649 -12.61 -16.97 30.92
N PHE A 650 -12.42 -18.18 31.43
CA PHE A 650 -12.49 -19.43 30.67
C PHE A 650 -13.90 -20.01 30.48
N ASP A 651 -15.01 -19.31 30.77
CA ASP A 651 -16.38 -19.87 30.78
C ASP A 651 -17.37 -19.13 29.85
N SER A 652 -16.94 -18.07 29.11
CA SER A 652 -17.87 -17.28 28.29
C SER A 652 -18.03 -17.81 26.85
N VAL A 653 -19.28 -17.86 26.39
CA VAL A 653 -19.67 -18.40 25.06
C VAL A 653 -18.96 -17.72 23.91
N GLU A 654 -18.90 -16.38 23.94
CA GLU A 654 -18.31 -15.57 22.88
C GLU A 654 -16.77 -15.74 22.83
N TYR A 655 -16.13 -15.94 23.99
CA TYR A 655 -14.72 -16.29 24.07
C TYR A 655 -14.46 -17.69 23.52
N TYR A 656 -15.23 -18.70 23.94
CA TYR A 656 -15.13 -20.05 23.37
C TYR A 656 -15.37 -20.07 21.87
N GLN A 657 -16.34 -19.28 21.40
CA GLN A 657 -16.59 -19.13 19.98
C GLN A 657 -15.40 -18.49 19.26
N LYS A 658 -14.86 -17.39 19.78
CA LYS A 658 -13.68 -16.73 19.18
C LYS A 658 -12.44 -17.59 19.22
N GLU A 659 -12.17 -18.29 20.33
CA GLU A 659 -11.05 -19.23 20.43
C GLU A 659 -11.27 -20.43 19.51
N CYS A 660 -12.51 -20.91 19.36
CA CYS A 660 -12.82 -21.98 18.44
C CYS A 660 -12.65 -21.54 16.98
N GLU A 661 -13.18 -20.38 16.61
CA GLU A 661 -12.99 -19.74 15.31
C GLU A 661 -11.50 -19.48 15.02
N ARG A 662 -10.74 -18.99 16.01
CA ARG A 662 -9.28 -18.78 15.92
C ARG A 662 -8.55 -20.08 15.60
N LYS A 663 -9.02 -21.21 16.12
CA LYS A 663 -8.49 -22.56 15.84
C LYS A 663 -9.14 -23.23 14.63
N SER A 664 -9.89 -22.48 13.81
CA SER A 664 -10.68 -23.02 12.68
C SER A 664 -11.58 -24.20 13.07
N GLY A 665 -12.00 -24.24 14.33
CA GLY A 665 -12.87 -25.25 14.88
C GLY A 665 -14.34 -24.93 14.68
N ILE A 666 -15.17 -25.97 14.76
CA ILE A 666 -16.61 -25.85 14.76
C ILE A 666 -17.08 -25.92 16.21
N LEU A 667 -17.73 -24.86 16.68
CA LEU A 667 -18.29 -24.80 18.04
C LEU A 667 -19.65 -25.51 18.06
N PHE A 668 -19.79 -26.48 18.95
CA PHE A 668 -21.05 -27.15 19.26
C PHE A 668 -21.54 -26.72 20.64
N ASN A 669 -22.85 -26.51 20.76
CA ASN A 669 -23.53 -26.17 22.01
C ASN A 669 -24.53 -27.28 22.35
N ASP A 670 -24.50 -27.77 23.59
CA ASP A 670 -25.39 -28.84 24.06
C ASP A 670 -26.80 -28.36 24.47
N GLY A 671 -27.05 -27.05 24.40
CA GLY A 671 -28.30 -26.40 24.78
C GLY A 671 -28.47 -26.19 26.29
N LYS A 672 -27.49 -26.61 27.12
CA LYS A 672 -27.47 -26.42 28.58
C LYS A 672 -26.38 -25.45 29.04
N GLY A 673 -25.59 -24.92 28.11
CA GLY A 673 -24.53 -23.96 28.38
C GLY A 673 -23.13 -24.55 28.35
N ASP A 674 -22.98 -25.84 27.99
CA ASP A 674 -21.68 -26.47 27.75
C ASP A 674 -21.33 -26.39 26.25
N TYR A 675 -20.07 -26.07 25.97
CA TYR A 675 -19.56 -25.86 24.62
C TYR A 675 -18.44 -26.85 24.31
N ILE A 676 -18.41 -27.36 23.07
CA ILE A 676 -17.33 -28.20 22.58
C ILE A 676 -16.79 -27.55 21.31
N CYS A 677 -15.50 -27.20 21.31
CA CYS A 677 -14.83 -26.80 20.09
C CYS A 677 -14.19 -28.01 19.41
N LEU A 678 -14.64 -28.33 18.21
CA LEU A 678 -14.01 -29.35 17.37
C LEU A 678 -13.05 -28.68 16.39
N SER A 679 -11.76 -28.59 16.75
CA SER A 679 -10.69 -28.20 15.83
C SER A 679 -9.91 -29.42 15.31
N TYR A 680 -9.38 -29.33 14.10
CA TYR A 680 -8.55 -30.38 13.51
C TYR A 680 -7.12 -30.25 14.02
N TYR A 681 -6.65 -31.21 14.82
CA TYR A 681 -5.28 -31.22 15.34
C TYR A 681 -4.51 -32.42 14.76
N THR A 682 -3.50 -32.18 13.94
CA THR A 682 -2.54 -33.22 13.54
C THR A 682 -1.42 -33.26 14.59
N SER A 683 -1.48 -34.22 15.50
CA SER A 683 -0.37 -34.52 16.42
C SER A 683 0.67 -35.37 15.69
N ASP A 684 1.91 -34.86 15.63
CA ASP A 684 3.01 -35.42 14.84
C ASP A 684 3.63 -36.71 15.40
N LYS A 685 3.08 -37.31 16.47
CA LYS A 685 3.58 -38.58 16.99
C LYS A 685 2.47 -39.47 17.54
N THR A 686 2.41 -40.67 16.96
CA THR A 686 1.74 -41.91 17.42
C THR A 686 0.29 -42.14 17.01
N ASN A 687 0.06 -43.38 16.56
CA ASN A 687 -1.21 -43.98 16.15
C ASN A 687 -2.39 -43.56 17.03
N GLY A 688 -3.37 -42.91 16.39
CA GLY A 688 -4.77 -42.82 16.79
C GLY A 688 -5.04 -42.31 18.20
N LYS A 689 -5.48 -41.05 18.31
CA LYS A 689 -6.45 -40.57 19.30
C LYS A 689 -6.87 -39.13 18.98
N PHE A 690 -8.18 -38.89 19.00
CA PHE A 690 -8.80 -37.57 19.01
C PHE A 690 -8.66 -36.97 20.40
N CYS A 691 -8.29 -35.69 20.50
CA CYS A 691 -8.45 -34.92 21.73
C CYS A 691 -9.73 -34.08 21.60
N LEU A 692 -10.71 -34.35 22.46
CA LEU A 692 -11.72 -33.36 22.84
C LEU A 692 -11.01 -32.30 23.69
N ILE A 693 -11.13 -31.03 23.32
CA ILE A 693 -10.99 -29.94 24.27
C ILE A 693 -12.38 -29.74 24.86
N ALA A 694 -12.53 -30.10 26.14
CA ALA A 694 -13.68 -29.77 26.98
C ALA A 694 -13.32 -28.58 27.85
#